data_AF-A0A352C400-F1
#
_entry.id   AF-A0A352C400-F1
#
_cell.length_a   1.000
_cell.length_b   1.000
_cell.length_c   1.000
_cell.angle_alpha   90.00
_cell.angle_beta   90.00
_cell.angle_gamma   90.00
#
_symmetry.space_group_name_H-M   'P 1'
#
loop_
_entity.id
_entity.type
_entity.pdbx_description
1 polymer ?
#
loop_
_entity_poly.entity_id
_entity_poly.type
_entity_poly.pdbx_seq_one_letter_code
_entity_poly.pdbx_strand_id
1 'polypeptide(L)'
;MPFAFDLRAYISQLKVSKKTTESAYTSSPTGEISIARLIENKADYFKKTAPNTREVKKNIILSDWTSRGYDENQNKIEEELVTQLLQQGFNVYIWQIDHLERLGDAKQLMLLRRNITPIIKDELLKKSVQELKKPIDELHVLDGQEMRHIFFPGNPMKQKMISGDCLKSIIDDSPSWIPLIKQYLNHYPPQGFYSNICIISDQKPYAPSITPLIFEHFEELKSLPIDESPYLLEITANNILTKNLCTHQKDYNAFDKLCADFGPTNISEQLISYKQFHLEFDEFNFSDFDSSTSPEELKKVLYLQFLQFIQQLPNLKEVLFDAAPLPELMELNFPHHIKNLLLYANRGSLRIGDSQLQSIEIYRRTRSSHNIEFTADNPHLNHLFLKNCQFDIQNLQKTLNLQELELWDVNILGSISPSTRLDHLQSLKLSCEYNESAFQLLKSAHHLKELELCIKINPSFIIRQTPQFPELEKCSLDNMKDEQSVLLLQHSPNLQSLKIGISSDYYIDKIDISNLKEFTLNEKKSMSINCNLSPFLSKGQKLEKLSLDLNQIRISEPVSLATLKTLSIGKYYAPGQSVFNSFENLINQAPLLEELTINHYDVCVNGTLTNSFAHLKKLHLKSTNIDTNILQQIIEPSEKIEKLSIEHRSYQCGNYLFQQSFPNLKTLQFDTDQLVPDFLEVELFKNFLKQHPHIQSITISAQSQRIDESLLSLLRHYNKVLINYFSIDRYIEKQQIKSKENIAYSTANIASPSENLSRAKLYTPDVKRTLSIDADTKLDPNTKFDAIDADTKLDPNTKFDA
;
A
#
# COMPACT_ATOMS: atom_id res chain seq x y z
N MET A 1 -24.03 14.22 0.47
CA MET A 1 -24.75 13.23 1.30
C MET A 1 -23.92 11.95 1.31
N PRO A 2 -23.61 11.35 2.46
CA PRO A 2 -22.95 10.05 2.49
C PRO A 2 -23.91 8.99 1.94
N PHE A 3 -23.39 7.99 1.24
CA PHE A 3 -24.14 6.89 0.66
C PHE A 3 -25.07 6.27 1.72
N ALA A 4 -26.38 6.40 1.56
CA ALA A 4 -27.35 5.78 2.44
C ALA A 4 -27.38 4.27 2.15
N PHE A 5 -26.80 3.46 3.03
CA PHE A 5 -26.97 2.02 2.99
C PHE A 5 -28.46 1.69 3.09
N ASP A 6 -28.98 0.89 2.15
CA ASP A 6 -30.39 0.49 2.19
C ASP A 6 -30.61 -0.61 3.24
N LEU A 7 -30.77 -0.18 4.49
CA LEU A 7 -31.08 -1.05 5.63
C LEU A 7 -32.31 -1.93 5.38
N ARG A 8 -33.28 -1.46 4.58
CA ARG A 8 -34.50 -2.23 4.28
C ARG A 8 -34.20 -3.43 3.39
N ALA A 9 -33.33 -3.25 2.40
CA ALA A 9 -32.88 -4.35 1.54
C ALA A 9 -32.12 -5.41 2.36
N TYR A 10 -31.24 -4.98 3.27
CA TYR A 10 -30.50 -5.90 4.15
C TYR A 10 -31.43 -6.69 5.08
N ILE A 11 -32.35 -6.01 5.79
CA ILE A 11 -33.28 -6.68 6.73
C ILE A 11 -34.18 -7.67 5.99
N SER A 12 -34.55 -7.39 4.74
CA SER A 12 -35.35 -8.31 3.92
C SER A 12 -34.65 -9.66 3.68
N GLN A 13 -33.31 -9.69 3.64
CA GLN A 13 -32.51 -10.91 3.48
C GLN A 13 -32.43 -11.76 4.77
N LEU A 14 -32.82 -11.22 5.93
CA LEU A 14 -32.77 -11.92 7.22
C LEU A 14 -33.99 -12.81 7.49
N LYS A 15 -34.84 -13.01 6.48
CA LYS A 15 -35.98 -13.93 6.54
C LYS A 15 -35.62 -15.25 5.85
N VAL A 16 -35.98 -16.38 6.47
CA VAL A 16 -35.78 -17.72 5.90
C VAL A 16 -37.09 -18.26 5.41
N SER A 17 -37.12 -18.73 4.16
CA SER A 17 -38.25 -19.46 3.62
C SER A 17 -38.24 -20.89 4.16
N LYS A 18 -39.03 -21.18 5.20
CA LYS A 18 -39.19 -22.55 5.71
C LYS A 18 -40.27 -23.25 4.89
N LYS A 19 -39.89 -24.34 4.20
CA LYS A 19 -40.86 -25.22 3.54
C LYS A 19 -41.61 -26.00 4.63
N THR A 20 -42.85 -25.63 4.91
CA THR A 20 -43.73 -26.47 5.73
C THR A 20 -44.44 -27.46 4.82
N THR A 21 -44.29 -28.75 5.08
CA THR A 21 -45.07 -29.81 4.42
C THR A 21 -46.47 -29.87 5.04
N GLU A 22 -47.28 -28.84 4.82
CA GLU A 22 -48.72 -29.03 4.93
C GLU A 22 -49.19 -29.76 3.69
N SER A 23 -49.97 -30.82 3.90
CA SER A 23 -50.49 -31.64 2.82
C SER A 23 -51.61 -30.88 2.13
N ALA A 24 -51.30 -30.14 1.05
CA ALA A 24 -52.32 -29.60 0.18
C ALA A 24 -52.90 -30.73 -0.69
N TYR A 25 -54.20 -30.70 -0.97
CA TYR A 25 -54.85 -31.71 -1.81
C TYR A 25 -55.42 -31.08 -3.09
N THR A 26 -55.44 -31.85 -4.18
CA THR A 26 -56.01 -31.43 -5.47
C THR A 26 -56.87 -32.54 -6.05
N SER A 27 -57.82 -32.16 -6.90
CA SER A 27 -58.63 -33.06 -7.71
C SER A 27 -57.88 -33.61 -8.94
N SER A 28 -56.81 -32.93 -9.38
CA SER A 28 -55.95 -33.37 -10.48
C SER A 28 -54.94 -34.43 -10.02
N PRO A 29 -54.66 -35.47 -10.83
CA PRO A 29 -53.85 -36.62 -10.47
C PRO A 29 -52.34 -36.31 -10.41
N THR A 30 -51.95 -35.44 -9.50
CA THR A 30 -50.56 -35.02 -9.28
C THR A 30 -50.17 -35.32 -7.82
N GLY A 31 -49.43 -36.41 -7.59
CA GLY A 31 -48.95 -36.84 -6.27
C GLY A 31 -49.63 -38.09 -5.71
N GLU A 32 -49.34 -38.44 -4.45
CA GLU A 32 -49.90 -39.64 -3.77
C GLU A 32 -51.38 -39.46 -3.43
N ILE A 33 -52.19 -40.50 -3.61
CA ILE A 33 -53.61 -40.49 -3.26
C ILE A 33 -53.79 -40.57 -1.73
N SER A 34 -54.66 -39.72 -1.18
CA SER A 34 -55.12 -39.81 0.21
C SER A 34 -56.37 -40.67 0.27
N ILE A 35 -56.19 -41.94 0.63
CA ILE A 35 -57.28 -42.92 0.73
C ILE A 35 -58.36 -42.46 1.71
N ALA A 36 -57.98 -41.83 2.83
CA ALA A 36 -58.93 -41.31 3.81
C ALA A 36 -59.89 -40.26 3.22
N ARG A 37 -59.37 -39.29 2.45
CA ARG A 37 -60.19 -38.24 1.81
C ARG A 37 -61.04 -38.78 0.67
N LEU A 38 -60.54 -39.78 -0.05
CA LEU A 38 -61.30 -40.48 -1.09
C LEU A 38 -62.50 -41.21 -0.49
N ILE A 39 -62.32 -41.89 0.65
CA ILE A 39 -63.41 -42.57 1.38
C ILE A 39 -64.44 -41.55 1.89
N GLU A 40 -64.00 -40.37 2.32
CA GLU A 40 -64.88 -39.26 2.72
C GLU A 40 -65.54 -38.52 1.53
N ASN A 41 -65.31 -38.97 0.29
CA ASN A 41 -65.82 -38.40 -0.95
C ASN A 41 -65.51 -36.89 -1.13
N LYS A 42 -64.35 -36.45 -0.64
CA LYS A 42 -63.86 -35.07 -0.84
C LYS A 42 -63.27 -34.93 -2.24
N ALA A 43 -63.59 -33.84 -2.94
CA ALA A 43 -63.19 -33.63 -4.34
C ALA A 43 -61.66 -33.51 -4.54
N ASP A 44 -60.91 -33.25 -3.48
CA ASP A 44 -59.46 -33.06 -3.44
C ASP A 44 -58.76 -34.18 -2.65
N TYR A 45 -58.28 -35.21 -3.36
CA TYR A 45 -57.67 -36.40 -2.75
C TYR A 45 -56.27 -36.74 -3.24
N PHE A 46 -55.69 -36.02 -4.21
CA PHE A 46 -54.27 -36.15 -4.55
C PHE A 46 -53.43 -35.18 -3.73
N LYS A 47 -52.47 -35.70 -2.98
CA LYS A 47 -51.57 -34.93 -2.12
C LYS A 47 -50.59 -34.14 -3.00
N LYS A 48 -50.79 -32.83 -3.10
CA LYS A 48 -49.86 -31.90 -3.72
C LYS A 48 -48.81 -31.51 -2.70
N THR A 49 -47.55 -31.85 -2.99
CA THR A 49 -46.39 -31.27 -2.33
C THR A 49 -46.23 -29.82 -2.83
N ALA A 50 -47.18 -28.95 -2.50
CA ALA A 50 -47.00 -27.52 -2.71
C ALA A 50 -46.08 -27.03 -1.58
N PRO A 51 -44.87 -26.54 -1.86
CA PRO A 51 -44.04 -25.95 -0.83
C PRO A 51 -44.73 -24.65 -0.39
N ASN A 52 -45.52 -24.72 0.68
CA ASN A 52 -45.89 -23.53 1.43
C ASN A 52 -44.60 -23.06 2.11
N THR A 53 -43.93 -22.09 1.48
CA THR A 53 -42.82 -21.37 2.08
C THR A 53 -43.39 -20.36 3.06
N ARG A 54 -43.32 -20.68 4.35
CA ARG A 54 -43.56 -19.69 5.39
C ARG A 54 -42.25 -18.96 5.67
N GLU A 55 -42.23 -17.65 5.51
CA GLU A 55 -41.10 -16.84 5.96
C GLU A 55 -41.02 -16.88 7.50
N VAL A 56 -39.95 -17.45 8.03
CA VAL A 56 -39.59 -17.41 9.45
C VAL A 56 -38.50 -16.35 9.61
N LYS A 57 -38.72 -15.40 10.52
CA LYS A 57 -37.71 -14.39 10.87
C LYS A 57 -36.61 -15.06 11.69
N LYS A 58 -35.34 -14.83 11.34
CA LYS A 58 -34.21 -15.29 12.15
C LYS A 58 -34.15 -14.55 13.49
N ASN A 59 -33.53 -15.18 14.48
CA ASN A 59 -33.10 -14.52 15.71
C ASN A 59 -31.73 -13.89 15.45
N ILE A 60 -31.59 -12.60 15.73
CA ILE A 60 -30.39 -11.83 15.45
C ILE A 60 -29.53 -11.78 16.70
N ILE A 61 -28.23 -12.05 16.57
CA ILE A 61 -27.28 -12.06 17.68
C ILE A 61 -26.20 -11.02 17.40
N LEU A 62 -26.11 -9.99 18.23
CA LEU A 62 -25.07 -8.98 18.19
C LEU A 62 -23.87 -9.49 18.99
N SER A 63 -22.73 -9.63 18.33
CA SER A 63 -21.50 -10.12 18.97
C SER A 63 -20.27 -9.29 18.61
N ASP A 64 -20.48 -8.08 18.07
CA ASP A 64 -19.37 -7.20 17.76
C ASP A 64 -18.84 -6.53 19.02
N TRP A 65 -17.78 -7.11 19.59
CA TRP A 65 -17.08 -6.54 20.73
C TRP A 65 -16.34 -5.23 20.37
N THR A 66 -16.04 -4.99 19.09
CA THR A 66 -15.38 -3.76 18.62
C THR A 66 -16.28 -2.54 18.68
N SER A 67 -17.58 -2.78 18.82
CA SER A 67 -18.59 -1.75 18.91
C SER A 67 -18.26 -0.73 20.00
N ARG A 68 -17.68 -1.13 21.14
CA ARG A 68 -17.16 -0.19 22.18
C ARG A 68 -16.40 1.03 21.64
N GLY A 69 -15.65 0.89 20.54
CA GLY A 69 -14.86 1.96 19.91
C GLY A 69 -15.52 2.71 18.76
N TYR A 70 -16.79 2.44 18.44
CA TYR A 70 -17.51 3.12 17.36
C TYR A 70 -17.69 4.61 17.61
N ASP A 71 -17.55 5.39 16.54
CA ASP A 71 -17.86 6.82 16.55
C ASP A 71 -19.38 7.09 16.65
N GLU A 72 -19.75 8.36 16.86
CA GLU A 72 -21.16 8.77 17.00
C GLU A 72 -22.03 8.36 15.79
N ASN A 73 -21.48 8.38 14.58
CA ASN A 73 -22.23 8.01 13.38
C ASN A 73 -22.46 6.50 13.32
N GLN A 74 -21.45 5.69 13.62
CA GLN A 74 -21.55 4.24 13.68
C GLN A 74 -22.52 3.80 14.78
N ASN A 75 -22.47 4.43 15.95
CA ASN A 75 -23.41 4.21 17.05
C ASN A 75 -24.85 4.49 16.62
N LYS A 76 -25.07 5.60 15.90
CA LYS A 76 -26.39 5.97 15.40
C LYS A 76 -26.91 4.97 14.34
N ILE A 77 -26.06 4.51 13.43
CA ILE A 77 -26.45 3.51 12.41
C ILE A 77 -26.79 2.16 13.07
N GLU A 78 -25.99 1.72 14.06
CA GLU A 78 -26.24 0.49 14.82
C GLU A 78 -27.56 0.57 15.61
N GLU A 79 -27.80 1.69 16.31
CA GLU A 79 -29.05 1.93 17.05
C GLU A 79 -30.27 1.95 16.10
N GLU A 80 -30.13 2.58 14.93
CA GLU A 80 -31.18 2.61 13.90
C GLU A 80 -31.46 1.21 13.33
N LEU A 81 -30.42 0.42 13.05
CA LEU A 81 -30.56 -0.97 12.60
C LEU A 81 -31.31 -1.82 13.64
N VAL A 82 -30.89 -1.77 14.91
CA VAL A 82 -31.53 -2.52 15.99
C VAL A 82 -32.98 -2.09 16.19
N THR A 83 -33.25 -0.78 16.13
CA THR A 83 -34.61 -0.23 16.18
C THR A 83 -35.49 -0.80 15.06
N GLN A 84 -34.99 -0.79 13.82
CA GLN A 84 -35.73 -1.33 12.67
C GLN A 84 -35.96 -2.85 12.78
N LEU A 85 -34.98 -3.61 13.26
CA LEU A 85 -35.13 -5.05 13.51
C LEU A 85 -36.22 -5.35 14.54
N LEU A 86 -36.19 -4.65 15.68
CA LEU A 86 -37.19 -4.79 16.74
C LEU A 86 -38.60 -4.39 16.26
N GLN A 87 -38.73 -3.26 15.55
CA GLN A 87 -40.00 -2.80 14.97
C GLN A 87 -40.57 -3.79 13.95
N GLN A 88 -39.70 -4.43 13.17
CA GLN A 88 -40.09 -5.50 12.26
C GLN A 88 -40.34 -6.83 12.97
N GLY A 89 -40.28 -6.89 14.30
CA GLY A 89 -40.60 -8.08 15.10
C GLY A 89 -39.56 -9.19 15.02
N PHE A 90 -38.29 -8.85 14.76
CA PHE A 90 -37.17 -9.76 14.98
C PHE A 90 -36.86 -9.85 16.49
N ASN A 91 -36.41 -11.01 16.95
CA ASN A 91 -35.81 -11.12 18.27
C ASN A 91 -34.33 -10.77 18.14
N VAL A 92 -33.88 -9.73 18.82
CA VAL A 92 -32.47 -9.31 18.83
C VAL A 92 -31.88 -9.65 20.19
N TYR A 93 -30.74 -10.32 20.18
CA TYR A 93 -29.97 -10.72 21.35
C TYR A 93 -28.59 -10.08 21.29
N ILE A 94 -28.00 -9.81 22.44
CA ILE A 94 -26.61 -9.39 22.57
C ILE A 94 -25.83 -10.46 23.32
N TRP A 95 -24.68 -10.84 22.79
CA TRP A 95 -23.76 -11.75 23.47
C TRP A 95 -22.92 -10.99 24.48
N GLN A 96 -23.04 -11.30 25.77
CA GLN A 96 -22.25 -10.69 26.82
C GLN A 96 -21.97 -11.69 27.94
N ILE A 97 -20.80 -11.60 28.56
CA ILE A 97 -20.44 -12.40 29.76
C ILE A 97 -20.89 -13.86 29.63
N ASP A 98 -20.55 -14.50 28.50
CA ASP A 98 -20.84 -15.89 28.20
C ASP A 98 -22.33 -16.33 28.15
N HIS A 99 -23.26 -15.40 27.94
CA HIS A 99 -24.68 -15.69 27.72
C HIS A 99 -25.35 -14.73 26.73
N LEU A 100 -26.58 -15.05 26.30
CA LEU A 100 -27.39 -14.20 25.42
C LEU A 100 -28.44 -13.42 26.21
N GLU A 101 -28.35 -12.09 26.16
CA GLU A 101 -29.40 -11.21 26.69
C GLU A 101 -30.29 -10.70 25.55
N ARG A 102 -31.62 -10.81 25.71
CA ARG A 102 -32.58 -10.32 24.70
C ARG A 102 -32.78 -8.81 24.87
N LEU A 103 -32.64 -8.07 23.78
CA LEU A 103 -32.95 -6.64 23.76
C LEU A 103 -34.46 -6.39 23.66
N GLY A 104 -34.98 -5.56 24.57
CA GLY A 104 -36.36 -5.05 24.55
C GLY A 104 -36.50 -3.75 23.76
N ASP A 105 -35.45 -2.92 23.75
CA ASP A 105 -35.36 -1.69 22.97
C ASP A 105 -33.92 -1.41 22.54
N ALA A 106 -33.73 -0.47 21.61
CA ALA A 106 -32.40 -0.12 21.11
C ALA A 106 -31.56 0.69 22.12
N LYS A 107 -32.16 1.30 23.15
CA LYS A 107 -31.42 2.04 24.18
C LYS A 107 -30.66 1.10 25.11
N GLN A 108 -31.21 -0.10 25.35
CA GLN A 108 -30.53 -1.16 26.09
C GLN A 108 -29.21 -1.56 25.44
N LEU A 109 -29.08 -1.43 24.12
CA LEU A 109 -27.83 -1.72 23.41
C LEU A 109 -26.66 -0.93 24.02
N MET A 110 -26.82 0.38 24.21
CA MET A 110 -25.75 1.26 24.70
C MET A 110 -25.28 0.87 26.11
N LEU A 111 -26.17 0.34 26.94
CA LEU A 111 -25.87 -0.12 28.30
C LEU A 111 -25.12 -1.47 28.29
N LEU A 112 -25.61 -2.42 27.49
CA LEU A 112 -25.13 -3.80 27.48
C LEU A 112 -23.88 -4.00 26.62
N ARG A 113 -23.64 -3.12 25.66
CA ARG A 113 -22.49 -3.17 24.76
C ARG A 113 -21.14 -3.20 25.45
N ARG A 114 -21.03 -2.55 26.60
CA ARG A 114 -19.81 -2.57 27.43
C ARG A 114 -19.46 -3.98 27.92
N ASN A 115 -20.42 -4.91 27.92
CA ASN A 115 -20.24 -6.26 28.43
C ASN A 115 -20.03 -7.32 27.33
N ILE A 116 -20.03 -6.94 26.05
CA ILE A 116 -19.83 -7.90 24.95
C ILE A 116 -18.46 -8.59 25.09
N THR A 117 -18.45 -9.91 25.22
CA THR A 117 -17.20 -10.68 25.27
C THR A 117 -16.84 -11.21 23.88
N PRO A 118 -15.56 -11.17 23.47
CA PRO A 118 -15.15 -11.75 22.19
C PRO A 118 -15.40 -13.25 22.16
N ILE A 119 -16.01 -13.71 21.07
CA ILE A 119 -16.28 -15.12 20.83
C ILE A 119 -16.22 -15.38 19.32
N ILE A 120 -15.80 -16.59 18.95
CA ILE A 120 -15.75 -17.02 17.54
C ILE A 120 -17.16 -17.35 17.08
N LYS A 121 -17.50 -16.98 15.84
CA LYS A 121 -18.84 -17.16 15.25
C LYS A 121 -19.37 -18.59 15.40
N ASP A 122 -18.55 -19.60 15.13
CA ASP A 122 -18.95 -21.01 15.24
C ASP A 122 -19.24 -21.44 16.69
N GLU A 123 -18.43 -20.99 17.64
CA GLU A 123 -18.64 -21.25 19.07
C GLU A 123 -19.89 -20.54 19.57
N LEU A 124 -20.07 -19.27 19.18
CA LEU A 124 -21.25 -18.49 19.50
C LEU A 124 -22.51 -19.17 18.98
N LEU A 125 -22.54 -19.61 17.72
CA LEU A 125 -23.67 -20.33 17.14
C LEU A 125 -23.96 -21.61 17.93
N LYS A 126 -22.93 -22.38 18.30
CA LYS A 126 -23.09 -23.59 19.13
C LYS A 126 -23.71 -23.28 20.49
N LYS A 127 -23.21 -22.28 21.22
CA LYS A 127 -23.77 -21.85 22.52
C LYS A 127 -25.21 -21.31 22.36
N SER A 128 -25.45 -20.54 21.30
CA SER A 128 -26.75 -19.95 21.00
C SER A 128 -27.83 -20.98 20.70
N VAL A 129 -27.48 -22.06 19.98
CA VAL A 129 -28.39 -23.19 19.74
C VAL A 129 -28.78 -23.87 21.05
N GLN A 130 -27.82 -24.04 21.97
CA GLN A 130 -28.05 -24.66 23.28
C GLN A 130 -28.94 -23.79 24.16
N GLU A 131 -28.67 -22.49 24.22
CA GLU A 131 -29.36 -21.54 25.09
C GLU A 131 -30.77 -21.19 24.58
N LEU A 132 -30.90 -20.87 23.29
CA LEU A 132 -32.19 -20.46 22.70
C LEU A 132 -33.07 -21.66 22.29
N LYS A 133 -32.50 -22.87 22.24
CA LYS A 133 -33.16 -24.09 21.72
C LYS A 133 -33.73 -23.88 20.31
N LYS A 134 -32.98 -23.18 19.47
CA LYS A 134 -33.31 -22.87 18.07
C LYS A 134 -32.33 -23.54 17.12
N PRO A 135 -32.78 -24.00 15.94
CA PRO A 135 -31.87 -24.55 14.95
C PRO A 135 -31.00 -23.44 14.33
N ILE A 136 -29.82 -23.81 13.83
CA ILE A 136 -28.79 -22.86 13.33
C ILE A 136 -29.34 -21.98 12.20
N ASP A 137 -30.21 -22.52 11.34
CA ASP A 137 -30.82 -21.79 10.23
C ASP A 137 -31.78 -20.67 10.67
N GLU A 138 -32.29 -20.73 11.91
CA GLU A 138 -33.10 -19.69 12.55
C GLU A 138 -32.25 -18.67 13.33
N LEU A 139 -30.92 -18.73 13.25
CA LEU A 139 -29.99 -17.80 13.90
C LEU A 139 -29.19 -16.99 12.86
N HIS A 140 -28.89 -15.73 13.18
CA HIS A 140 -28.02 -14.87 12.37
C HIS A 140 -27.12 -14.05 13.28
N VAL A 141 -25.81 -14.05 13.05
CA VAL A 141 -24.83 -13.36 13.89
C VAL A 141 -24.34 -12.10 13.18
N LEU A 142 -24.63 -10.94 13.76
CA LEU A 142 -24.04 -9.66 13.40
C LEU A 142 -22.74 -9.48 14.20
N ASP A 143 -21.67 -10.05 13.66
CA ASP A 143 -20.31 -9.84 14.13
C ASP A 143 -19.70 -8.55 13.55
N GLY A 144 -18.49 -8.19 13.98
CA GLY A 144 -17.85 -6.96 13.51
C GLY A 144 -17.47 -6.97 12.03
N GLN A 145 -17.42 -8.12 11.36
CA GLN A 145 -17.28 -8.15 9.91
C GLN A 145 -18.60 -7.76 9.24
N GLU A 146 -19.73 -8.35 9.66
CA GLU A 146 -21.04 -8.00 9.10
C GLU A 146 -21.42 -6.54 9.37
N MET A 147 -21.18 -6.03 10.58
CA MET A 147 -21.43 -4.62 10.92
C MET A 147 -20.60 -3.66 10.05
N ARG A 148 -19.35 -4.01 9.71
CA ARG A 148 -18.53 -3.21 8.78
C ARG A 148 -19.09 -3.15 7.37
N HIS A 149 -19.70 -4.24 6.87
CA HIS A 149 -20.36 -4.21 5.56
C HIS A 149 -21.56 -3.27 5.56
N ILE A 150 -22.27 -3.18 6.70
CA ILE A 150 -23.41 -2.28 6.90
C ILE A 150 -22.94 -0.81 6.97
N PHE A 151 -21.85 -0.51 7.70
CA PHE A 151 -21.34 0.87 7.80
C PHE A 151 -20.67 1.37 6.53
N PHE A 152 -20.01 0.50 5.78
CA PHE A 152 -19.20 0.88 4.62
C PHE A 152 -19.56 0.04 3.39
N PRO A 153 -20.79 0.18 2.87
CA PRO A 153 -21.18 -0.54 1.66
C PRO A 153 -20.29 -0.13 0.48
N GLY A 154 -19.75 -1.11 -0.22
CA GLY A 154 -18.95 -0.90 -1.43
C GLY A 154 -17.54 -0.31 -1.21
N ASN A 155 -17.05 -0.20 0.04
CA ASN A 155 -15.70 0.30 0.31
C ASN A 155 -14.81 -0.77 0.97
N PRO A 156 -14.17 -1.66 0.17
CA PRO A 156 -13.34 -2.75 0.68
C PRO A 156 -12.09 -2.28 1.44
N MET A 157 -11.61 -1.06 1.20
CA MET A 157 -10.48 -0.50 1.97
C MET A 157 -10.90 -0.07 3.37
N LYS A 158 -12.03 0.65 3.51
CA LYS A 158 -12.55 1.03 4.84
C LYS A 158 -13.00 -0.19 5.64
N GLN A 159 -13.49 -1.24 4.99
CA GLN A 159 -13.78 -2.52 5.62
C GLN A 159 -12.52 -3.19 6.24
N LYS A 160 -11.32 -2.90 5.71
CA LYS A 160 -10.04 -3.43 6.22
C LYS A 160 -9.36 -2.55 7.29
N MET A 161 -9.57 -1.23 7.30
CA MET A 161 -8.81 -0.27 8.13
C MET A 161 -9.19 -0.19 9.63
N ILE A 162 -10.40 -0.59 10.03
CA ILE A 162 -10.98 -0.22 11.35
C ILE A 162 -10.51 -1.11 12.51
N SER A 163 -9.85 -2.22 12.21
CA SER A 163 -9.30 -3.13 13.22
C SER A 163 -8.22 -2.48 14.10
N GLY A 164 -7.59 -1.39 13.64
CA GLY A 164 -6.63 -0.62 14.43
C GLY A 164 -7.25 0.20 15.56
N ASP A 165 -8.22 1.08 15.26
CA ASP A 165 -8.86 1.93 16.28
C ASP A 165 -9.56 1.10 17.38
N CYS A 166 -10.04 -0.11 17.06
CA CYS A 166 -10.68 -1.03 18.01
C CYS A 166 -9.68 -1.70 18.98
N LEU A 167 -8.44 -1.95 18.53
CA LEU A 167 -7.36 -2.43 19.40
C LEU A 167 -7.00 -1.41 20.47
N LYS A 168 -7.06 -0.12 20.12
CA LYS A 168 -6.80 0.97 21.06
C LYS A 168 -7.84 1.01 22.19
N SER A 169 -9.14 0.88 21.88
CA SER A 169 -10.16 0.87 22.95
C SER A 169 -10.07 -0.35 23.86
N ILE A 170 -9.58 -1.50 23.38
CA ILE A 170 -9.30 -2.67 24.24
C ILE A 170 -8.19 -2.37 25.24
N ILE A 171 -7.13 -1.71 24.77
CA ILE A 171 -5.95 -1.36 25.57
C ILE A 171 -6.33 -0.31 26.63
N ASP A 172 -7.18 0.65 26.25
CA ASP A 172 -7.56 1.77 27.14
C ASP A 172 -8.56 1.36 28.24
N ASP A 173 -9.42 0.34 28.04
CA ASP A 173 -10.54 0.00 28.94
C ASP A 173 -10.36 -1.26 29.82
N SER A 174 -9.29 -2.07 29.66
CA SER A 174 -9.17 -3.35 30.40
C SER A 174 -7.76 -3.61 30.98
N PRO A 175 -7.63 -3.84 32.31
CA PRO A 175 -6.36 -4.25 32.93
C PRO A 175 -5.86 -5.65 32.51
N SER A 176 -6.67 -6.43 31.78
CA SER A 176 -6.35 -7.82 31.42
C SER A 176 -6.57 -8.09 29.92
N TRP A 177 -5.98 -7.26 29.07
CA TRP A 177 -6.05 -7.42 27.60
C TRP A 177 -5.21 -8.59 27.07
N ILE A 178 -4.24 -9.11 27.83
CA ILE A 178 -3.32 -10.17 27.39
C ILE A 178 -4.03 -11.49 27.00
N PRO A 179 -4.97 -12.03 27.80
CA PRO A 179 -5.75 -13.22 27.40
C PRO A 179 -6.58 -13.02 26.13
N LEU A 180 -7.11 -11.81 25.90
CA LEU A 180 -7.90 -11.45 24.73
C LEU A 180 -7.05 -11.41 23.45
N ILE A 181 -5.85 -10.84 23.53
CA ILE A 181 -4.89 -10.83 22.43
C ILE A 181 -4.39 -12.25 22.15
N LYS A 182 -4.11 -13.05 23.19
CA LYS A 182 -3.73 -14.48 23.03
C LYS A 182 -4.83 -15.28 22.32
N GLN A 183 -6.09 -15.11 22.70
CA GLN A 183 -7.22 -15.79 22.07
C GLN A 183 -7.40 -15.37 20.60
N TYR A 184 -7.22 -14.07 20.31
CA TYR A 184 -7.28 -13.51 18.95
C TYR A 184 -6.15 -14.05 18.05
N LEU A 185 -4.90 -14.00 18.52
CA LEU A 185 -3.72 -14.45 17.76
C LEU A 185 -3.70 -15.97 17.50
N ASN A 186 -4.29 -16.76 18.40
CA ASN A 186 -4.41 -18.20 18.20
C ASN A 186 -5.38 -18.60 17.07
N HIS A 187 -6.25 -17.70 16.61
CA HIS A 187 -7.35 -18.03 15.69
C HIS A 187 -7.33 -17.24 14.37
N TYR A 188 -6.58 -16.13 14.29
CA TYR A 188 -6.45 -15.32 13.08
C TYR A 188 -4.99 -15.23 12.62
N PRO A 189 -4.71 -15.22 11.30
CA PRO A 189 -3.33 -15.14 10.80
C PRO A 189 -2.65 -13.82 11.26
N PRO A 190 -1.38 -13.87 11.72
CA PRO A 190 -0.67 -12.72 12.31
C PRO A 190 -0.62 -11.47 11.43
N GLN A 191 -0.71 -11.65 10.10
CA GLN A 191 -0.62 -10.57 9.10
C GLN A 191 -1.72 -9.52 9.25
N GLY A 192 -2.90 -9.90 9.76
CA GLY A 192 -3.99 -8.97 10.05
C GLY A 192 -3.74 -8.14 11.32
N PHE A 193 -2.98 -8.64 12.28
CA PHE A 193 -2.77 -7.96 13.55
C PHE A 193 -1.73 -6.83 13.45
N TYR A 194 -0.58 -7.09 12.81
CA TYR A 194 0.53 -6.12 12.71
C TYR A 194 0.24 -4.96 11.74
N SER A 195 -0.49 -5.22 10.64
CA SER A 195 -0.89 -4.18 9.69
C SER A 195 -1.83 -3.15 10.34
N ASN A 196 -2.65 -3.56 11.31
CA ASN A 196 -3.57 -2.67 12.01
C ASN A 196 -2.89 -1.87 13.13
N ILE A 197 -1.85 -2.39 13.79
CA ILE A 197 -1.08 -1.64 14.80
C ILE A 197 -0.27 -0.51 14.13
N CYS A 198 0.31 -0.75 12.95
CA CYS A 198 1.07 0.27 12.22
C CYS A 198 0.20 1.42 11.67
N ILE A 199 -1.06 1.15 11.31
CA ILE A 199 -1.98 2.20 10.82
C ILE A 199 -2.37 3.18 11.94
N ILE A 200 -2.39 2.73 13.22
CA ILE A 200 -2.71 3.59 14.37
C ILE A 200 -1.55 4.56 14.68
N SER A 201 -0.29 4.18 14.46
CA SER A 201 0.85 5.07 14.72
C SER A 201 0.94 6.23 13.74
N ASP A 202 0.45 6.06 12.52
CA ASP A 202 0.74 6.98 11.41
C ASP A 202 -0.36 8.04 11.16
N GLN A 203 -1.57 7.88 11.73
CA GLN A 203 -2.73 8.71 11.32
C GLN A 203 -3.32 9.68 12.36
N LYS A 204 -2.86 9.72 13.62
CA LYS A 204 -3.36 10.72 14.61
C LYS A 204 -2.23 11.34 15.45
N PRO A 205 -1.97 12.66 15.35
CA PRO A 205 -0.87 13.33 16.05
C PRO A 205 -1.05 13.50 17.59
N TYR A 206 -2.06 12.87 18.20
CA TYR A 206 -2.37 13.03 19.63
C TYR A 206 -2.64 11.72 20.39
N ALA A 207 -2.31 10.55 19.83
CA ALA A 207 -2.38 9.30 20.59
C ALA A 207 -1.05 9.06 21.35
N PRO A 208 -1.06 8.74 22.66
CA PRO A 208 0.13 8.18 23.30
C PRO A 208 0.53 6.91 22.52
N SER A 209 1.79 6.82 22.14
CA SER A 209 2.34 5.69 21.39
C SER A 209 1.99 4.39 22.12
N ILE A 210 1.46 3.39 21.41
CA ILE A 210 1.20 2.04 21.93
C ILE A 210 2.54 1.29 22.21
N THR A 211 3.64 1.81 21.64
CA THR A 211 4.99 1.26 21.71
C THR A 211 5.52 0.99 23.14
N PRO A 212 5.39 1.88 24.14
CA PRO A 212 5.88 1.64 25.50
C PRO A 212 5.15 0.49 26.21
N LEU A 213 3.85 0.31 25.97
CA LEU A 213 3.03 -0.79 26.52
C LEU A 213 3.41 -2.15 25.91
N ILE A 214 3.78 -2.18 24.62
CA ILE A 214 4.32 -3.38 23.96
C ILE A 214 5.71 -3.73 24.51
N PHE A 215 6.53 -2.72 24.81
CA PHE A 215 7.86 -2.90 25.41
C PHE A 215 7.79 -3.36 26.88
N GLU A 216 6.84 -2.86 27.68
CA GLU A 216 6.66 -3.27 29.09
C GLU A 216 6.31 -4.77 29.25
N HIS A 217 5.63 -5.36 28.26
CA HIS A 217 5.20 -6.78 28.29
C HIS A 217 5.92 -7.67 27.27
N PHE A 218 7.04 -7.20 26.72
CA PHE A 218 7.80 -7.86 25.66
C PHE A 218 8.24 -9.29 26.04
N GLU A 219 8.70 -9.51 27.27
CA GLU A 219 9.15 -10.84 27.74
C GLU A 219 8.01 -11.86 27.89
N GLU A 220 6.78 -11.42 28.20
CA GLU A 220 5.62 -12.31 28.22
C GLU A 220 5.17 -12.70 26.80
N LEU A 221 5.32 -11.79 25.83
CA LEU A 221 5.03 -12.03 24.41
C LEU A 221 6.06 -12.95 23.74
N LYS A 222 7.32 -12.91 24.20
CA LYS A 222 8.44 -13.75 23.77
C LYS A 222 8.28 -15.24 24.10
N SER A 223 7.46 -15.55 25.10
CA SER A 223 7.13 -16.93 25.52
C SER A 223 6.13 -17.64 24.60
N LEU A 224 5.55 -16.93 23.64
CA LEU A 224 4.69 -17.50 22.61
C LEU A 224 5.57 -18.12 21.49
N PRO A 225 5.17 -19.24 20.86
CA PRO A 225 5.87 -19.78 19.70
C PRO A 225 5.55 -18.91 18.49
N ILE A 226 6.16 -17.73 18.41
CA ILE A 226 6.00 -16.77 17.33
C ILE A 226 7.36 -16.56 16.68
N ASP A 227 7.41 -16.91 15.40
CA ASP A 227 8.53 -16.69 14.48
C ASP A 227 8.84 -15.19 14.37
N GLU A 228 10.12 -14.83 14.31
CA GLU A 228 10.58 -13.43 14.22
C GLU A 228 9.98 -12.75 12.96
N SER A 229 9.17 -11.72 13.18
CA SER A 229 8.43 -11.03 12.11
C SER A 229 9.34 -10.19 11.19
N PRO A 230 9.11 -10.19 9.86
CA PRO A 230 9.96 -9.52 8.86
C PRO A 230 9.83 -7.97 8.81
N TYR A 231 9.01 -7.34 9.65
CA TYR A 231 8.84 -5.87 9.65
C TYR A 231 9.99 -5.11 10.34
N LEU A 232 10.82 -5.79 11.13
CA LEU A 232 12.04 -5.18 11.72
C LEU A 232 13.12 -4.88 10.66
N LEU A 233 13.06 -5.53 9.50
CA LEU A 233 14.03 -5.39 8.41
C LEU A 233 13.61 -4.37 7.33
N GLU A 234 12.35 -3.95 7.29
CA GLU A 234 11.87 -2.98 6.30
C GLU A 234 12.21 -1.52 6.68
N ILE A 235 12.47 -1.28 7.98
CA ILE A 235 13.08 -0.02 8.46
C ILE A 235 14.57 0.08 8.06
N THR A 236 15.21 -1.04 7.70
CA THR A 236 16.64 -1.10 7.33
C THR A 236 16.89 -1.11 5.82
N ALA A 237 15.84 -1.13 4.98
CA ALA A 237 15.98 -1.38 3.54
C ALA A 237 16.12 -0.12 2.64
N ASN A 238 16.13 1.10 3.20
CA ASN A 238 16.43 2.31 2.43
C ASN A 238 17.81 2.85 2.84
N ASN A 239 18.88 2.40 2.18
CA ASN A 239 20.16 3.11 2.11
C ASN A 239 21.08 2.50 1.04
N ILE A 240 21.02 3.06 -0.18
CA ILE A 240 22.09 2.93 -1.17
C ILE A 240 23.09 4.05 -0.88
N LEU A 241 24.15 3.75 -0.09
CA LEU A 241 25.45 4.47 -0.04
C LEU A 241 26.39 3.82 1.01
N THR A 242 26.50 2.50 1.03
CA THR A 242 27.02 1.75 2.19
C THR A 242 28.28 0.96 1.88
N LYS A 243 29.42 1.66 1.79
CA LYS A 243 30.72 1.01 2.04
C LYS A 243 31.55 1.69 3.12
N ASN A 244 31.42 3.01 3.29
CA ASN A 244 32.00 3.73 4.44
C ASN A 244 31.01 3.86 5.62
N LEU A 245 29.70 3.78 5.38
CA LEU A 245 28.66 3.89 6.42
C LEU A 245 28.45 2.61 7.25
N CYS A 246 28.78 1.42 6.72
CA CYS A 246 28.50 0.15 7.42
C CYS A 246 29.37 -0.10 8.66
N THR A 247 30.59 0.44 8.70
CA THR A 247 31.42 0.42 9.91
C THR A 247 30.79 1.31 10.98
N HIS A 248 30.47 2.56 10.62
CA HIS A 248 29.96 3.56 11.56
C HIS A 248 28.50 3.34 12.00
N GLN A 249 27.65 2.66 11.22
CA GLN A 249 26.29 2.30 11.63
C GLN A 249 26.28 1.26 12.77
N LYS A 250 27.23 0.32 12.78
CA LYS A 250 27.36 -0.62 13.91
C LYS A 250 27.75 0.11 15.18
N ASP A 251 28.68 1.06 15.08
CA ASP A 251 29.14 1.87 16.22
C ASP A 251 28.04 2.81 16.71
N TYR A 252 27.28 3.42 15.79
CA TYR A 252 26.12 4.23 16.11
C TYR A 252 25.02 3.40 16.80
N ASN A 253 24.65 2.25 16.25
CA ASN A 253 23.64 1.37 16.85
C ASN A 253 24.08 0.86 18.23
N ALA A 254 25.39 0.65 18.42
CA ALA A 254 25.94 0.25 19.70
C ALA A 254 25.95 1.42 20.71
N PHE A 255 26.20 2.65 20.27
CA PHE A 255 26.06 3.88 21.06
C PHE A 255 24.61 4.21 21.43
N ASP A 256 23.66 4.01 20.51
CA ASP A 256 22.23 4.27 20.76
C ASP A 256 21.66 3.24 21.75
N LYS A 257 22.09 1.97 21.62
CA LYS A 257 21.83 0.91 22.61
C LYS A 257 22.44 1.25 23.97
N LEU A 258 23.67 1.77 24.00
CA LEU A 258 24.33 2.26 25.22
C LEU A 258 23.51 3.38 25.89
N CYS A 259 23.04 4.37 25.12
CA CYS A 259 22.23 5.48 25.62
C CYS A 259 20.84 5.06 26.14
N ALA A 260 20.29 3.96 25.64
CA ALA A 260 19.00 3.40 26.06
C ALA A 260 19.11 2.56 27.35
N ASP A 261 20.26 1.89 27.57
CA ASP A 261 20.46 0.93 28.65
C ASP A 261 20.92 1.56 30.00
N PHE A 262 21.22 2.87 30.05
CA PHE A 262 21.65 3.53 31.29
C PHE A 262 20.51 3.71 32.30
N GLY A 263 20.47 2.85 33.32
CA GLY A 263 19.79 3.12 34.59
C GLY A 263 20.58 4.10 35.48
N PRO A 264 19.97 4.65 36.54
CA PRO A 264 20.59 5.70 37.38
C PRO A 264 21.77 5.25 38.26
N THR A 265 22.21 3.98 38.20
CA THR A 265 23.28 3.46 39.07
C THR A 265 24.39 2.77 38.25
N ASN A 266 25.65 3.07 38.57
CA ASN A 266 26.91 2.52 38.01
C ASN A 266 27.21 2.82 36.53
N ILE A 267 26.92 4.04 36.09
CA ILE A 267 27.25 4.55 34.76
C ILE A 267 28.77 4.48 34.46
N SER A 268 29.62 4.83 35.43
CA SER A 268 31.08 4.86 35.25
C SER A 268 31.70 3.48 35.01
N GLU A 269 31.24 2.44 35.73
CA GLU A 269 31.71 1.06 35.54
C GLU A 269 31.27 0.47 34.19
N GLN A 270 30.05 0.79 33.74
CA GLN A 270 29.54 0.37 32.43
C GLN A 270 30.32 1.03 31.28
N LEU A 271 30.64 2.32 31.39
CA LEU A 271 31.47 3.04 30.41
C LEU A 271 32.92 2.52 30.38
N ILE A 272 33.52 2.22 31.52
CA ILE A 272 34.88 1.62 31.61
C ILE A 272 34.91 0.24 30.99
N SER A 273 33.91 -0.60 31.26
CA SER A 273 33.79 -1.94 30.66
C SER A 273 33.64 -1.84 29.14
N TYR A 274 32.86 -0.89 28.64
CA TYR A 274 32.66 -0.70 27.20
C TYR A 274 33.91 -0.19 26.48
N LYS A 275 34.67 0.72 27.11
CA LYS A 275 35.97 1.22 26.60
C LYS A 275 36.96 0.07 26.34
N GLN A 276 36.90 -1.01 27.13
CA GLN A 276 37.76 -2.19 26.95
C GLN A 276 37.44 -3.01 25.69
N PHE A 277 36.23 -2.90 25.13
CA PHE A 277 35.81 -3.67 23.95
C PHE A 277 35.91 -2.88 22.64
N HIS A 278 36.07 -1.56 22.69
CA HIS A 278 36.12 -0.69 21.52
C HIS A 278 37.27 0.32 21.63
N LEU A 279 38.46 -0.10 21.16
CA LEU A 279 39.72 0.66 21.19
C LEU A 279 39.63 2.06 20.55
N GLU A 280 38.62 2.28 19.70
CA GLU A 280 38.37 3.55 19.00
C GLU A 280 37.90 4.67 19.94
N PHE A 281 37.44 4.32 21.15
CA PHE A 281 37.01 5.27 22.19
C PHE A 281 38.10 5.55 23.23
N ASP A 282 39.35 5.17 22.98
CA ASP A 282 40.46 5.38 23.94
C ASP A 282 40.68 6.86 24.29
N GLU A 283 40.35 7.76 23.36
CA GLU A 283 40.46 9.21 23.51
C GLU A 283 39.33 9.84 24.34
N PHE A 284 38.25 9.11 24.63
CA PHE A 284 37.16 9.61 25.46
C PHE A 284 37.57 9.54 26.94
N ASN A 285 37.67 10.71 27.58
CA ASN A 285 37.95 10.79 29.01
C ASN A 285 36.65 10.71 29.81
N PHE A 286 36.38 9.53 30.39
CA PHE A 286 35.22 9.31 31.26
C PHE A 286 35.53 9.52 32.75
N SER A 287 36.76 9.92 33.11
CA SER A 287 37.16 10.10 34.52
C SER A 287 36.45 11.26 35.23
N ASP A 288 35.86 12.17 34.46
CA ASP A 288 35.31 13.42 34.98
C ASP A 288 33.83 13.28 35.38
N PHE A 289 33.23 12.11 35.20
CA PHE A 289 31.85 11.83 35.60
C PHE A 289 31.80 11.20 36.98
N ASP A 290 31.32 11.94 37.97
CA ASP A 290 30.98 11.37 39.27
C ASP A 290 29.56 10.77 39.26
N SER A 291 29.22 10.02 40.31
CA SER A 291 27.90 9.41 40.48
C SER A 291 26.75 10.41 40.66
N SER A 292 27.04 11.72 40.71
CA SER A 292 26.04 12.78 40.81
C SER A 292 25.65 13.37 39.44
N THR A 293 26.39 13.05 38.38
CA THR A 293 26.06 13.51 37.01
C THR A 293 24.73 12.91 36.56
N SER A 294 23.77 13.75 36.23
CA SER A 294 22.46 13.28 35.76
C SER A 294 22.60 12.51 34.44
N PRO A 295 21.77 11.49 34.17
CA PRO A 295 21.81 10.75 32.90
C PRO A 295 21.67 11.64 31.66
N GLU A 296 20.96 12.76 31.75
CA GLU A 296 20.81 13.73 30.65
C GLU A 296 22.10 14.52 30.39
N GLU A 297 22.79 14.93 31.45
CA GLU A 297 24.06 15.65 31.36
C GLU A 297 25.18 14.74 30.84
N LEU A 298 25.19 13.47 31.26
CA LEU A 298 26.07 12.45 30.70
C LEU A 298 25.82 12.25 29.20
N LYS A 299 24.56 12.08 28.77
CA LYS A 299 24.21 11.95 27.34
C LYS A 299 24.69 13.15 26.54
N LYS A 300 24.54 14.37 27.09
CA LYS A 300 25.03 15.60 26.45
C LYS A 300 26.54 15.60 26.28
N VAL A 301 27.31 15.22 27.30
CA VAL A 301 28.78 15.19 27.20
C VAL A 301 29.26 14.07 26.28
N LEU A 302 28.69 12.87 26.37
CA LEU A 302 28.98 11.76 25.44
C LEU A 302 28.71 12.16 23.99
N TYR A 303 27.60 12.83 23.74
CA TYR A 303 27.26 13.33 22.41
C TYR A 303 28.24 14.41 21.94
N LEU A 304 28.63 15.36 22.80
CA LEU A 304 29.63 16.39 22.46
C LEU A 304 31.01 15.79 22.19
N GLN A 305 31.42 14.77 22.95
CA GLN A 305 32.68 14.06 22.70
C GLN A 305 32.60 13.24 21.40
N PHE A 306 31.45 12.64 21.09
CA PHE A 306 31.23 11.95 19.82
C PHE A 306 31.29 12.91 18.63
N LEU A 307 30.70 14.11 18.77
CA LEU A 307 30.88 15.19 17.81
C LEU A 307 32.35 15.56 17.66
N GLN A 308 33.07 15.80 18.75
CA GLN A 308 34.51 16.11 18.71
C GLN A 308 35.34 14.99 18.04
N PHE A 309 34.99 13.73 18.27
CA PHE A 309 35.62 12.59 17.60
C PHE A 309 35.35 12.60 16.09
N ILE A 310 34.09 12.78 15.68
CA ILE A 310 33.69 12.95 14.28
C ILE A 310 34.48 14.11 13.63
N GLN A 311 34.68 15.21 14.36
CA GLN A 311 35.44 16.37 13.88
C GLN A 311 36.92 16.08 13.62
N GLN A 312 37.49 15.03 14.22
CA GLN A 312 38.88 14.65 14.03
C GLN A 312 39.08 13.67 12.87
N LEU A 313 38.02 13.18 12.22
CA LEU A 313 38.10 12.22 11.12
C LEU A 313 38.41 12.93 9.78
N PRO A 314 39.66 12.88 9.24
CA PRO A 314 40.11 13.74 8.15
C PRO A 314 39.46 13.46 6.78
N ASN A 315 38.73 12.36 6.65
CA ASN A 315 38.13 11.90 5.38
C ASN A 315 36.60 11.92 5.38
N LEU A 316 35.97 12.44 6.43
CA LEU A 316 34.52 12.44 6.55
C LEU A 316 33.93 13.62 5.75
N LYS A 317 33.34 13.32 4.58
CA LYS A 317 32.73 14.33 3.70
C LYS A 317 31.25 14.59 4.00
N GLU A 318 30.60 13.62 4.64
CA GLU A 318 29.18 13.59 4.96
C GLU A 318 29.02 13.06 6.39
N VAL A 319 28.17 13.71 7.17
CA VAL A 319 27.82 13.23 8.51
C VAL A 319 26.32 12.99 8.57
N LEU A 320 25.94 11.74 8.90
CA LEU A 320 24.58 11.34 9.20
C LEU A 320 24.41 11.33 10.72
N PHE A 321 23.51 12.15 11.23
CA PHE A 321 23.09 12.10 12.63
C PHE A 321 21.65 11.62 12.68
N ASP A 322 21.40 10.40 13.17
CA ASP A 322 20.12 10.09 13.81
C ASP A 322 20.27 10.57 15.25
N ALA A 323 19.51 11.59 15.65
CA ALA A 323 19.65 12.15 16.99
C ALA A 323 18.49 11.66 17.85
N ALA A 324 18.86 10.87 18.88
CA ALA A 324 18.19 10.88 20.18
C ALA A 324 17.83 12.33 20.60
N PRO A 325 16.82 12.57 21.45
CA PRO A 325 16.33 13.93 21.74
C PRO A 325 17.50 14.85 22.10
N LEU A 326 17.81 15.78 21.20
CA LEU A 326 18.84 16.78 21.44
C LEU A 326 18.40 17.63 22.64
N PRO A 327 19.33 18.05 23.52
CA PRO A 327 19.03 19.02 24.56
C PRO A 327 18.43 20.31 23.94
N GLU A 328 17.66 21.06 24.72
CA GLU A 328 16.82 22.19 24.25
C GLU A 328 17.54 23.21 23.35
N LEU A 329 18.86 23.35 23.49
CA LEU A 329 19.68 24.20 22.63
C LEU A 329 21.05 23.54 22.41
N MET A 330 21.40 23.27 21.15
CA MET A 330 22.72 22.78 20.77
C MET A 330 23.30 23.66 19.66
N GLU A 331 24.51 24.17 19.88
CA GLU A 331 25.30 24.84 18.87
C GLU A 331 26.29 23.84 18.25
N LEU A 332 26.15 23.61 16.95
CA LEU A 332 27.04 22.75 16.18
C LEU A 332 28.01 23.62 15.38
N ASN A 333 29.30 23.50 15.71
CA ASN A 333 30.39 24.05 14.92
C ASN A 333 31.02 22.90 14.13
N PHE A 334 31.10 23.02 12.80
CA PHE A 334 31.64 21.98 11.93
C PHE A 334 33.04 22.37 11.41
N PRO A 335 34.02 21.45 11.43
CA PRO A 335 35.31 21.65 10.81
C PRO A 335 35.20 21.97 9.32
N HIS A 336 36.17 22.73 8.82
CA HIS A 336 36.20 23.20 7.43
C HIS A 336 36.20 22.11 6.34
N HIS A 337 36.50 20.85 6.69
CA HIS A 337 36.52 19.75 5.72
C HIS A 337 35.15 19.09 5.50
N ILE A 338 34.19 19.29 6.42
CA ILE A 338 32.83 18.77 6.29
C ILE A 338 32.06 19.69 5.34
N LYS A 339 31.52 19.12 4.26
CA LYS A 339 30.81 19.89 3.22
C LYS A 339 29.30 19.64 3.24
N ASN A 340 28.87 18.48 3.69
CA ASN A 340 27.48 18.06 3.67
C ASN A 340 27.06 17.58 5.06
N LEU A 341 25.95 18.13 5.57
CA LEU A 341 25.35 17.74 6.84
C LEU A 341 23.96 17.15 6.61
N LEU A 342 23.72 15.94 7.10
CA LEU A 342 22.40 15.31 7.12
C LEU A 342 21.99 15.02 8.57
N LEU A 343 20.98 15.72 9.07
CA LEU A 343 20.54 15.67 10.46
C LEU A 343 19.09 15.20 10.57
N TYR A 344 18.86 14.11 11.31
CA TYR A 344 17.55 13.67 11.76
C TYR A 344 17.37 14.07 13.23
N ALA A 345 16.61 15.13 13.48
CA ALA A 345 16.39 15.65 14.84
C ALA A 345 14.96 15.41 15.33
N ASN A 346 14.80 14.91 16.56
CA ASN A 346 13.48 14.71 17.15
C ASN A 346 12.97 15.93 17.95
N ARG A 347 13.85 16.65 18.65
CA ARG A 347 13.56 17.82 19.53
C ARG A 347 14.75 18.78 19.59
N GLY A 348 14.57 19.97 20.19
CA GLY A 348 15.63 20.94 20.46
C GLY A 348 15.80 22.01 19.38
N SER A 349 16.24 23.20 19.78
CA SER A 349 16.63 24.29 18.88
C SER A 349 18.04 24.02 18.37
N LEU A 350 18.22 24.15 17.05
CA LEU A 350 19.51 23.90 16.41
C LEU A 350 20.18 25.22 16.07
N ARG A 351 21.38 25.44 16.57
CA ARG A 351 22.24 26.54 16.19
C ARG A 351 23.38 26.04 15.31
N ILE A 352 23.47 26.55 14.10
CA ILE A 352 24.56 26.22 13.17
C ILE A 352 25.53 27.40 13.15
N GLY A 353 26.76 27.15 13.61
CA GLY A 353 27.82 28.13 13.69
C GLY A 353 28.47 28.47 12.36
N ASP A 354 29.66 29.07 12.43
CA ASP A 354 30.51 29.33 11.26
C ASP A 354 30.95 27.98 10.69
N SER A 355 30.64 27.75 9.42
CA SER A 355 30.93 26.50 8.75
C SER A 355 31.28 26.71 7.27
N GLN A 356 32.10 25.80 6.74
CA GLN A 356 32.37 25.70 5.30
C GLN A 356 31.39 24.74 4.62
N LEU A 357 30.22 24.51 5.25
CA LEU A 357 29.20 23.62 4.71
C LEU A 357 28.69 24.17 3.38
N GLN A 358 28.57 23.27 2.41
CA GLN A 358 27.99 23.52 1.11
C GLN A 358 26.51 23.10 1.14
N SER A 359 26.20 21.92 1.70
CA SER A 359 24.84 21.40 1.79
C SER A 359 24.43 21.11 3.24
N ILE A 360 23.21 21.51 3.61
CA ILE A 360 22.58 21.14 4.88
C ILE A 360 21.21 20.55 4.60
N GLU A 361 20.96 19.34 5.09
CA GLU A 361 19.66 18.68 5.06
C GLU A 361 19.21 18.33 6.48
N ILE A 362 18.05 18.83 6.89
CA ILE A 362 17.50 18.61 8.24
C ILE A 362 16.11 18.01 8.12
N TYR A 363 15.93 16.82 8.70
CA TYR A 363 14.69 16.08 8.77
C TYR A 363 14.21 15.99 10.22
N ARG A 364 12.97 16.42 10.49
CA ARG A 364 12.34 16.16 11.80
C ARG A 364 11.20 15.18 11.66
N ARG A 365 11.10 14.23 12.61
CA ARG A 365 9.99 13.26 12.65
C ARG A 365 8.66 13.91 13.03
N THR A 366 8.69 14.95 13.87
CA THR A 366 7.49 15.64 14.34
C THR A 366 7.61 17.14 14.09
N ARG A 367 6.48 17.81 13.87
CA ARG A 367 6.39 19.28 13.82
C ARG A 367 6.73 19.81 15.21
N SER A 368 7.99 20.14 15.45
CA SER A 368 8.44 20.69 16.72
C SER A 368 8.48 22.20 16.64
N SER A 369 8.16 22.88 17.75
CA SER A 369 8.17 24.35 17.86
C SER A 369 9.57 24.94 17.99
N HIS A 370 10.61 24.19 17.64
CA HIS A 370 11.99 24.61 17.88
C HIS A 370 12.57 25.22 16.60
N ASN A 371 13.20 26.37 16.74
CA ASN A 371 13.78 27.10 15.63
C ASN A 371 15.11 26.50 15.20
N ILE A 372 15.39 26.60 13.91
CA ILE A 372 16.73 26.49 13.35
C ILE A 372 17.27 27.91 13.24
N GLU A 373 18.41 28.18 13.88
CA GLU A 373 19.10 29.47 13.89
C GLU A 373 20.51 29.30 13.30
N PHE A 374 20.90 30.19 12.40
CA PHE A 374 22.30 30.28 11.96
C PHE A 374 22.96 31.34 12.83
N THR A 375 23.97 30.99 13.63
CA THR A 375 24.61 31.95 14.54
C THR A 375 25.64 32.83 13.82
N ALA A 376 26.27 32.33 12.76
CA ALA A 376 27.24 33.06 11.93
C ALA A 376 26.84 33.12 10.44
N ASP A 377 27.57 33.94 9.68
CA ASP A 377 27.48 33.97 8.23
C ASP A 377 28.00 32.65 7.66
N ASN A 378 27.24 32.06 6.75
CA ASN A 378 27.56 30.78 6.09
C ASN A 378 27.65 31.02 4.57
N PRO A 379 28.69 31.73 4.10
CA PRO A 379 28.81 32.16 2.70
C PRO A 379 29.07 30.99 1.73
N HIS A 380 29.39 29.80 2.22
CA HIS A 380 29.65 28.63 1.37
C HIS A 380 28.41 27.75 1.14
N LEU A 381 27.33 28.00 1.90
CA LEU A 381 26.12 27.21 1.82
C LEU A 381 25.41 27.45 0.49
N ASN A 382 25.34 26.42 -0.35
CA ASN A 382 24.70 26.45 -1.66
C ASN A 382 23.36 25.69 -1.68
N HIS A 383 23.16 24.71 -0.81
CA HIS A 383 21.92 23.94 -0.70
C HIS A 383 21.44 23.85 0.76
N LEU A 384 20.16 24.15 0.98
CA LEU A 384 19.50 24.04 2.27
C LEU A 384 18.16 23.32 2.11
N PHE A 385 18.06 22.12 2.69
CA PHE A 385 16.83 21.34 2.78
C PHE A 385 16.36 21.26 4.23
N LEU A 386 15.13 21.66 4.49
CA LEU A 386 14.50 21.58 5.81
C LEU A 386 13.15 20.88 5.69
N LYS A 387 12.90 19.88 6.56
CA LYS A 387 11.61 19.19 6.64
C LYS A 387 11.04 19.13 8.06
N ASN A 388 9.76 19.44 8.22
CA ASN A 388 9.02 19.43 9.50
C ASN A 388 9.62 20.33 10.60
N CYS A 389 10.17 21.50 10.22
CA CYS A 389 10.86 22.42 11.14
C CYS A 389 10.14 23.76 11.30
N GLN A 390 10.51 24.55 12.32
CA GLN A 390 10.30 26.01 12.31
C GLN A 390 11.57 26.68 11.80
N PHE A 391 11.42 27.61 10.87
CA PHE A 391 12.53 28.30 10.24
C PHE A 391 12.29 29.80 10.24
N ASP A 392 13.11 30.55 10.97
CA ASP A 392 13.10 32.00 10.87
C ASP A 392 13.80 32.42 9.58
N ILE A 393 13.04 33.09 8.71
CA ILE A 393 13.49 33.48 7.38
C ILE A 393 14.60 34.53 7.41
N GLN A 394 14.76 35.25 8.53
CA GLN A 394 15.86 36.21 8.70
C GLN A 394 17.22 35.53 8.65
N ASN A 395 17.28 34.23 8.97
CA ASN A 395 18.51 33.46 8.85
C ASN A 395 19.04 33.41 7.41
N LEU A 396 18.20 33.56 6.39
CA LEU A 396 18.66 33.57 5.00
C LEU A 396 19.56 34.77 4.67
N GLN A 397 19.49 35.85 5.47
CA GLN A 397 20.41 36.98 5.33
C GLN A 397 21.88 36.59 5.57
N LYS A 398 22.09 35.51 6.33
CA LYS A 398 23.42 34.96 6.65
C LYS A 398 23.92 33.96 5.60
N THR A 399 23.09 33.61 4.61
CA THR A 399 23.39 32.60 3.59
C THR A 399 23.25 33.21 2.18
N LEU A 400 24.00 34.28 1.90
CA LEU A 400 23.85 35.08 0.68
C LEU A 400 24.10 34.31 -0.62
N ASN A 401 24.87 33.21 -0.60
CA ASN A 401 25.23 32.42 -1.78
C ASN A 401 24.35 31.17 -2.00
N LEU A 402 23.21 31.08 -1.31
CA LEU A 402 22.32 29.94 -1.41
C LEU A 402 21.75 29.82 -2.83
N GLN A 403 21.96 28.68 -3.49
CA GLN A 403 21.49 28.40 -4.85
C GLN A 403 20.20 27.58 -4.86
N GLU A 404 20.05 26.68 -3.88
CA GLU A 404 18.92 25.76 -3.79
C GLU A 404 18.33 25.79 -2.36
N LEU A 405 17.02 26.00 -2.27
CA LEU A 405 16.30 26.03 -1.00
C LEU A 405 15.06 25.15 -1.07
N GLU A 406 14.98 24.16 -0.19
CA GLU A 406 13.85 23.24 -0.08
C GLU A 406 13.25 23.28 1.33
N LEU A 407 11.98 23.68 1.45
CA LEU A 407 11.27 23.79 2.72
C LEU A 407 10.00 22.95 2.69
N TRP A 408 10.03 21.76 3.29
CA TRP A 408 8.93 20.80 3.31
C TRP A 408 8.23 20.72 4.66
N ASP A 409 6.93 21.01 4.73
CA ASP A 409 6.18 21.06 5.99
C ASP A 409 6.83 21.98 7.05
N VAL A 410 7.48 23.05 6.60
CA VAL A 410 8.18 24.02 7.45
C VAL A 410 7.22 25.16 7.83
N ASN A 411 7.21 25.58 9.09
CA ASN A 411 6.57 26.84 9.48
C ASN A 411 7.60 27.97 9.36
N ILE A 412 7.45 28.80 8.33
CA ILE A 412 8.37 29.91 8.07
C ILE A 412 7.97 31.08 8.99
N LEU A 413 8.87 31.48 9.88
CA LEU A 413 8.68 32.59 10.81
C LEU A 413 9.42 33.84 10.34
N GLY A 414 9.10 34.97 10.96
CA GLY A 414 9.80 36.23 10.72
C GLY A 414 9.39 36.94 9.42
N SER A 415 10.14 37.98 9.06
CA SER A 415 9.99 38.69 7.79
C SER A 415 11.37 38.95 7.21
N ILE A 416 11.49 38.80 5.89
CA ILE A 416 12.70 39.20 5.17
C ILE A 416 12.66 40.72 5.03
N SER A 417 13.76 41.39 5.37
CA SER A 417 13.90 42.83 5.06
C SER A 417 13.70 43.05 3.56
N PRO A 418 12.91 44.02 3.11
CA PRO A 418 12.73 44.33 1.68
C PRO A 418 14.05 44.60 0.92
N SER A 419 15.14 44.87 1.64
CA SER A 419 16.49 45.07 1.09
C SER A 419 17.25 43.76 0.85
N THR A 420 16.84 42.65 1.46
CA THR A 420 17.49 41.36 1.29
C THR A 420 17.11 40.81 -0.08
N ARG A 421 18.12 40.59 -0.91
CA ARG A 421 17.97 39.95 -2.20
C ARG A 421 18.59 38.56 -2.14
N LEU A 422 17.89 37.58 -2.68
CA LEU A 422 18.37 36.21 -2.83
C LEU A 422 18.82 36.03 -4.28
N ASP A 423 19.75 36.88 -4.71
CA ASP A 423 20.13 37.00 -6.12
C ASP A 423 20.80 35.72 -6.67
N HIS A 424 21.34 34.87 -5.78
CA HIS A 424 21.97 33.61 -6.13
C HIS A 424 21.01 32.41 -6.16
N LEU A 425 19.78 32.57 -5.66
CA LEU A 425 18.82 31.47 -5.53
C LEU A 425 18.23 31.12 -6.89
N GLN A 426 18.52 29.91 -7.36
CA GLN A 426 18.10 29.38 -8.67
C GLN A 426 16.98 28.34 -8.55
N SER A 427 16.91 27.61 -7.44
CA SER A 427 15.88 26.60 -7.18
C SER A 427 15.21 26.84 -5.84
N LEU A 428 13.87 26.88 -5.85
CA LEU A 428 13.07 27.05 -4.64
C LEU A 428 11.92 26.05 -4.63
N LYS A 429 11.90 25.19 -3.61
CA LYS A 429 10.81 24.23 -3.38
C LYS A 429 10.17 24.50 -2.02
N LEU A 430 8.86 24.77 -2.02
CA LEU A 430 8.10 25.12 -0.83
C LEU A 430 6.89 24.19 -0.70
N SER A 431 6.80 23.48 0.41
CA SER A 431 5.63 22.69 0.83
C SER A 431 5.22 23.09 2.25
N CYS A 432 5.06 24.38 2.51
CA CYS A 432 4.63 24.93 3.80
C CYS A 432 3.18 25.40 3.80
N GLU A 433 2.68 25.81 4.97
CA GLU A 433 1.48 26.67 4.99
C GLU A 433 1.84 28.03 4.41
N TYR A 434 1.00 28.56 3.52
CA TYR A 434 1.29 29.84 2.90
C TYR A 434 1.10 30.97 3.92
N ASN A 435 2.17 31.73 4.14
CA ASN A 435 2.18 32.89 5.01
C ASN A 435 2.94 34.06 4.33
N GLU A 436 2.90 35.23 4.96
CA GLU A 436 3.55 36.44 4.46
C GLU A 436 5.07 36.24 4.25
N SER A 437 5.71 35.45 5.11
CA SER A 437 7.14 35.15 5.03
C SER A 437 7.49 34.34 3.76
N ALA A 438 6.69 33.33 3.43
CA ALA A 438 6.84 32.56 2.18
C ALA A 438 6.66 33.46 0.95
N PHE A 439 5.76 34.43 1.01
CA PHE A 439 5.59 35.40 -0.08
C PHE A 439 6.79 36.34 -0.23
N GLN A 440 7.31 36.86 0.88
CA GLN A 440 8.52 37.69 0.87
C GLN A 440 9.73 36.93 0.33
N LEU A 441 9.83 35.63 0.63
CA LEU A 441 10.85 34.75 0.06
C LEU A 441 10.77 34.72 -1.47
N LEU A 442 9.59 34.44 -2.01
CA LEU A 442 9.35 34.43 -3.46
C LEU A 442 9.67 35.78 -4.10
N LYS A 443 9.31 36.88 -3.45
CA LYS A 443 9.59 38.23 -3.94
C LYS A 443 11.09 38.55 -3.97
N SER A 444 11.89 37.96 -3.10
CA SER A 444 13.32 38.22 -2.98
C SER A 444 14.18 37.40 -3.96
N ALA A 445 13.59 36.39 -4.61
CA ALA A 445 14.27 35.41 -5.44
C ALA A 445 14.05 35.68 -6.95
N HIS A 446 14.69 36.73 -7.47
CA HIS A 446 14.45 37.23 -8.84
C HIS A 446 15.07 36.37 -9.96
N HIS A 447 16.10 35.58 -9.65
CA HIS A 447 16.85 34.76 -10.60
C HIS A 447 16.46 33.26 -10.54
N LEU A 448 15.25 32.96 -10.06
CA LEU A 448 14.75 31.59 -10.00
C LEU A 448 14.60 30.99 -11.40
N LYS A 449 15.18 29.80 -11.57
CA LYS A 449 15.03 28.94 -12.75
C LYS A 449 14.07 27.79 -12.51
N GLU A 450 13.99 27.31 -11.26
CA GLU A 450 13.10 26.24 -10.84
C GLU A 450 12.28 26.65 -9.62
N LEU A 451 10.96 26.47 -9.70
CA LEU A 451 10.02 26.78 -8.63
C LEU A 451 9.05 25.61 -8.41
N GLU A 452 9.01 25.04 -7.22
CA GLU A 452 8.00 24.07 -6.81
C GLU A 452 7.20 24.60 -5.61
N LEU A 453 5.88 24.71 -5.76
CA LEU A 453 4.95 25.20 -4.75
C LEU A 453 3.92 24.11 -4.45
N CYS A 454 4.14 23.36 -3.38
CA CYS A 454 3.24 22.35 -2.82
C CYS A 454 2.35 22.92 -1.70
N ILE A 455 1.94 24.17 -1.84
CA ILE A 455 1.31 24.97 -0.79
C ILE A 455 -0.16 25.23 -1.07
N LYS A 456 -0.98 25.28 -0.01
CA LYS A 456 -2.34 25.86 -0.12
C LYS A 456 -2.18 27.38 -0.16
N ILE A 457 -2.00 27.93 -1.35
CA ILE A 457 -1.98 29.37 -1.56
C ILE A 457 -3.31 29.95 -1.09
N ASN A 458 -3.27 30.91 -0.17
CA ASN A 458 -4.43 31.73 0.14
C ASN A 458 -4.54 32.83 -0.94
N PRO A 459 -5.59 32.83 -1.76
CA PRO A 459 -5.69 33.73 -2.92
C PRO A 459 -5.60 35.22 -2.58
N SER A 460 -5.95 35.59 -1.35
CA SER A 460 -6.03 37.00 -0.92
C SER A 460 -4.67 37.72 -0.89
N PHE A 461 -3.55 36.99 -0.82
CA PHE A 461 -2.22 37.58 -0.63
C PHE A 461 -1.48 37.90 -1.93
N ILE A 462 -1.72 37.17 -3.02
CA ILE A 462 -0.97 37.38 -4.28
C ILE A 462 -1.42 38.67 -5.02
N ILE A 463 -2.65 39.14 -4.76
CA ILE A 463 -3.32 40.22 -5.52
C ILE A 463 -2.52 41.53 -5.58
N ARG A 464 -1.65 41.81 -4.59
CA ARG A 464 -1.04 43.15 -4.46
C ARG A 464 0.35 43.30 -5.08
N GLN A 465 1.14 42.23 -5.21
CA GLN A 465 2.54 42.32 -5.68
C GLN A 465 3.03 41.00 -6.29
N THR A 466 2.46 40.57 -7.41
CA THR A 466 2.88 39.32 -8.06
C THR A 466 4.38 39.35 -8.38
N PRO A 467 5.19 38.43 -7.82
CA PRO A 467 6.60 38.35 -8.15
C PRO A 467 6.78 38.03 -9.64
N GLN A 468 7.81 38.62 -10.24
CA GLN A 468 8.17 38.37 -11.63
C GLN A 468 9.36 37.42 -11.66
N PHE A 469 9.25 36.37 -12.48
CA PHE A 469 10.31 35.36 -12.62
C PHE A 469 10.76 35.28 -14.08
N PRO A 470 11.50 36.29 -14.58
CA PRO A 470 11.90 36.35 -15.97
C PRO A 470 12.80 35.18 -16.40
N GLU A 471 13.53 34.57 -15.47
CA GLU A 471 14.43 33.44 -15.72
C GLU A 471 13.81 32.07 -15.44
N LEU A 472 12.53 32.01 -15.06
CA LEU A 472 11.90 30.74 -14.67
C LEU A 472 11.77 29.81 -15.87
N GLU A 473 12.42 28.66 -15.80
CA GLU A 473 12.41 27.62 -16.83
C GLU A 473 11.49 26.45 -16.45
N LYS A 474 11.37 26.14 -15.15
CA LYS A 474 10.56 25.04 -14.62
C LYS A 474 9.67 25.51 -13.47
N CYS A 475 8.40 25.15 -13.53
CA CYS A 475 7.44 25.47 -12.47
C CYS A 475 6.54 24.26 -12.15
N SER A 476 6.39 23.95 -10.88
CA SER A 476 5.47 22.93 -10.37
C SER A 476 4.55 23.59 -9.34
N LEU A 477 3.26 23.72 -9.66
CA LEU A 477 2.25 24.32 -8.81
C LEU A 477 1.25 23.25 -8.39
N ASP A 478 1.27 22.88 -7.12
CA ASP A 478 0.35 21.90 -6.59
C ASP A 478 -0.90 22.56 -6.01
N ASN A 479 -2.07 22.01 -6.29
CA ASN A 479 -3.35 22.49 -5.78
C ASN A 479 -3.55 24.01 -6.07
N MET A 480 -3.29 24.42 -7.31
CA MET A 480 -3.75 25.73 -7.83
C MET A 480 -5.22 25.91 -7.47
N LYS A 481 -5.69 27.10 -7.08
CA LYS A 481 -7.11 27.36 -6.74
C LYS A 481 -7.66 28.66 -7.30
N ASP A 482 -6.84 29.47 -7.96
CA ASP A 482 -7.17 30.87 -8.21
C ASP A 482 -6.57 31.40 -9.52
N GLU A 483 -7.10 32.54 -9.96
CA GLU A 483 -6.54 33.35 -11.05
C GLU A 483 -5.11 33.84 -10.73
N GLN A 484 -4.73 33.86 -9.45
CA GLN A 484 -3.44 34.40 -9.00
C GLN A 484 -2.27 33.53 -9.45
N SER A 485 -2.46 32.21 -9.39
CA SER A 485 -1.47 31.27 -9.88
C SER A 485 -1.27 31.41 -11.40
N VAL A 486 -2.29 31.86 -12.15
CA VAL A 486 -2.15 32.22 -13.57
C VAL A 486 -1.30 33.47 -13.74
N LEU A 487 -1.47 34.50 -12.90
CA LEU A 487 -0.67 35.72 -12.95
C LEU A 487 0.83 35.43 -12.76
N LEU A 488 1.17 34.51 -11.85
CA LEU A 488 2.55 34.06 -11.64
C LEU A 488 3.15 33.47 -12.94
N LEU A 489 2.38 32.65 -13.64
CA LEU A 489 2.81 32.03 -14.90
C LEU A 489 2.89 33.04 -16.05
N GLN A 490 2.01 34.06 -16.08
CA GLN A 490 2.05 35.13 -17.08
C GLN A 490 3.33 35.98 -17.02
N HIS A 491 4.00 36.01 -15.87
CA HIS A 491 5.27 36.72 -15.68
C HIS A 491 6.51 35.83 -15.82
N SER A 492 6.37 34.67 -16.47
CA SER A 492 7.44 33.68 -16.66
C SER A 492 7.66 33.37 -18.15
N PRO A 493 8.17 34.31 -18.97
CA PRO A 493 8.23 34.17 -20.43
C PRO A 493 9.16 33.06 -20.93
N ASN A 494 10.14 32.64 -20.10
CA ASN A 494 11.12 31.59 -20.42
C ASN A 494 10.69 30.20 -19.93
N LEU A 495 9.46 30.05 -19.46
CA LEU A 495 8.97 28.79 -18.92
C LEU A 495 8.96 27.70 -20.00
N GLN A 496 9.64 26.58 -19.73
CA GLN A 496 9.77 25.43 -20.62
C GLN A 496 9.08 24.18 -20.07
N SER A 497 9.02 24.03 -18.74
CA SER A 497 8.37 22.89 -18.08
C SER A 497 7.37 23.38 -17.04
N LEU A 498 6.12 22.91 -17.12
CA LEU A 498 5.05 23.29 -16.21
C LEU A 498 4.30 22.05 -15.72
N LYS A 499 4.24 21.88 -14.40
CA LYS A 499 3.43 20.87 -13.72
C LYS A 499 2.36 21.57 -12.87
N ILE A 500 1.10 21.18 -13.04
CA ILE A 500 -0.02 21.75 -12.32
C ILE A 500 -0.83 20.64 -11.65
N GLY A 501 -1.05 20.76 -10.34
CA GLY A 501 -2.06 20.02 -9.59
C GLY A 501 -3.36 20.82 -9.51
N ILE A 502 -4.46 20.31 -10.05
CA ILE A 502 -5.77 20.99 -10.02
C ILE A 502 -6.72 20.41 -8.97
N SER A 503 -7.54 21.29 -8.37
CA SER A 503 -8.58 20.93 -7.39
C SER A 503 -10.00 21.46 -7.65
N SER A 504 -10.22 22.33 -8.64
CA SER A 504 -11.51 22.88 -9.09
C SER A 504 -11.49 23.24 -10.60
N ASP A 505 -12.55 23.85 -11.14
CA ASP A 505 -12.59 24.29 -12.54
C ASP A 505 -11.68 25.53 -12.73
N TYR A 506 -10.72 25.48 -13.66
CA TYR A 506 -9.65 26.50 -13.77
C TYR A 506 -9.57 27.27 -15.09
N TYR A 507 -9.05 28.49 -14.94
CA TYR A 507 -8.53 29.41 -15.95
C TYR A 507 -7.25 28.95 -16.65
N ILE A 508 -7.10 27.64 -16.92
CA ILE A 508 -5.92 27.10 -17.61
C ILE A 508 -5.77 27.76 -18.99
N ASP A 509 -6.88 28.09 -19.64
CA ASP A 509 -6.95 28.81 -20.91
C ASP A 509 -6.23 30.18 -20.93
N LYS A 510 -6.07 30.81 -19.76
CA LYS A 510 -5.37 32.10 -19.59
C LYS A 510 -3.84 31.97 -19.48
N ILE A 511 -3.31 30.77 -19.33
CA ILE A 511 -1.86 30.53 -19.27
C ILE A 511 -1.30 30.55 -20.69
N ASP A 512 -0.23 31.31 -20.91
CA ASP A 512 0.53 31.25 -22.17
C ASP A 512 1.49 30.06 -22.11
N ILE A 513 1.37 29.16 -23.08
CA ILE A 513 2.20 27.96 -23.20
C ILE A 513 2.98 27.90 -24.50
N SER A 514 3.08 29.02 -25.22
CA SER A 514 3.77 29.11 -26.51
C SER A 514 5.24 28.68 -26.46
N ASN A 515 5.87 28.76 -25.28
CA ASN A 515 7.26 28.34 -25.05
C ASN A 515 7.41 27.01 -24.29
N LEU A 516 6.32 26.39 -23.83
CA LEU A 516 6.40 25.13 -23.09
C LEU A 516 6.84 23.97 -24.01
N LYS A 517 7.79 23.20 -23.51
CA LYS A 517 8.21 21.91 -24.05
C LYS A 517 7.60 20.76 -23.26
N GLU A 518 7.34 20.94 -21.97
CA GLU A 518 6.80 19.91 -21.10
C GLU A 518 5.61 20.46 -20.32
N PHE A 519 4.49 19.73 -20.36
CA PHE A 519 3.29 20.06 -19.60
C PHE A 519 2.75 18.83 -18.88
N THR A 520 2.55 18.96 -17.57
CA THR A 520 1.92 17.95 -16.72
C THR A 520 0.73 18.54 -15.99
N LEU A 521 -0.42 17.90 -16.09
CA LEU A 521 -1.64 18.29 -15.42
C LEU A 521 -2.18 17.12 -14.63
N ASN A 522 -2.24 17.26 -13.30
CA ASN A 522 -2.63 16.20 -12.38
C ASN A 522 -3.85 16.62 -11.56
N GLU A 523 -4.86 15.76 -11.47
CA GLU A 523 -6.02 15.95 -10.62
C GLU A 523 -5.79 15.31 -9.25
N LYS A 524 -5.79 16.13 -8.20
CA LYS A 524 -5.57 15.62 -6.83
C LYS A 524 -6.82 15.14 -6.12
N LYS A 525 -8.00 15.59 -6.54
CA LYS A 525 -9.27 15.28 -5.89
C LYS A 525 -10.22 14.68 -6.90
N SER A 526 -11.02 13.69 -6.47
CA SER A 526 -12.03 12.98 -7.27
C SER A 526 -13.21 13.85 -7.77
N MET A 527 -13.09 15.18 -7.77
CA MET A 527 -14.18 16.04 -8.22
C MET A 527 -14.11 16.12 -9.73
N SER A 528 -15.18 15.71 -10.42
CA SER A 528 -15.28 15.76 -11.88
C SER A 528 -15.07 17.19 -12.41
N ILE A 529 -13.83 17.53 -12.72
CA ILE A 529 -13.47 18.80 -13.33
C ILE A 529 -13.67 18.64 -14.84
N ASN A 530 -14.61 19.38 -15.42
CA ASN A 530 -14.88 19.34 -16.86
C ASN A 530 -14.05 20.43 -17.57
N CYS A 531 -12.73 20.25 -17.57
CA CYS A 531 -11.83 21.19 -18.24
C CYS A 531 -11.73 20.89 -19.74
N ASN A 532 -12.18 21.84 -20.57
CA ASN A 532 -11.89 21.82 -22.00
C ASN A 532 -10.45 22.30 -22.24
N LEU A 533 -9.54 21.40 -22.57
CA LEU A 533 -8.13 21.73 -22.78
C LEU A 533 -7.82 22.24 -24.20
N SER A 534 -8.78 22.20 -25.13
CA SER A 534 -8.52 22.54 -26.55
C SER A 534 -7.94 23.96 -26.72
N PRO A 535 -8.53 25.02 -26.13
CA PRO A 535 -8.00 26.38 -26.28
C PRO A 535 -6.60 26.55 -25.70
N PHE A 536 -6.32 25.86 -24.60
CA PHE A 536 -5.02 25.87 -23.96
C PHE A 536 -3.97 25.16 -24.83
N LEU A 537 -4.22 23.90 -25.20
CA LEU A 537 -3.28 23.10 -25.97
C LEU A 537 -3.02 23.69 -27.38
N SER A 538 -3.99 24.41 -27.96
CA SER A 538 -3.82 25.09 -29.27
C SER A 538 -2.68 26.11 -29.31
N LYS A 539 -2.26 26.62 -28.15
CA LYS A 539 -1.13 27.55 -27.99
C LYS A 539 0.22 26.80 -27.87
N GLY A 540 0.20 25.51 -27.52
CA GLY A 540 1.38 24.72 -27.15
C GLY A 540 2.12 24.08 -28.32
N GLN A 541 2.46 24.86 -29.36
CA GLN A 541 3.06 24.34 -30.60
C GLN A 541 4.47 23.75 -30.43
N LYS A 542 5.14 24.02 -29.30
CA LYS A 542 6.47 23.51 -28.96
C LYS A 542 6.45 22.34 -27.98
N LEU A 543 5.27 21.86 -27.58
CA LEU A 543 5.14 20.79 -26.60
C LEU A 543 5.76 19.49 -27.15
N GLU A 544 6.75 18.97 -26.43
CA GLU A 544 7.39 17.68 -26.68
C GLU A 544 6.89 16.59 -25.73
N LYS A 545 6.48 16.97 -24.51
CA LYS A 545 5.91 16.06 -23.51
C LYS A 545 4.61 16.60 -22.94
N LEU A 546 3.60 15.73 -22.90
CA LEU A 546 2.28 16.01 -22.37
C LEU A 546 1.85 14.89 -21.42
N SER A 547 1.56 15.21 -20.17
CA SER A 547 1.05 14.27 -19.17
C SER A 547 -0.26 14.79 -18.60
N LEU A 548 -1.33 14.03 -18.74
CA LEU A 548 -2.68 14.38 -18.30
C LEU A 548 -3.22 13.29 -17.37
N ASP A 549 -3.09 13.47 -16.06
CA ASP A 549 -3.63 12.57 -15.03
C ASP A 549 -4.93 13.15 -14.47
N LEU A 550 -6.02 13.05 -15.24
CA LEU A 550 -7.30 13.69 -14.98
C LEU A 550 -8.44 12.66 -15.02
N ASN A 551 -9.42 12.82 -14.13
CA ASN A 551 -10.64 12.01 -14.13
C ASN A 551 -11.50 12.23 -15.37
N GLN A 552 -11.50 13.48 -15.88
CA GLN A 552 -12.20 13.89 -17.08
C GLN A 552 -11.36 14.89 -17.89
N ILE A 553 -11.15 14.60 -19.17
CA ILE A 553 -10.47 15.42 -20.18
C ILE A 553 -11.48 15.62 -21.30
N ARG A 554 -11.77 16.90 -21.60
CA ARG A 554 -12.55 17.25 -22.78
C ARG A 554 -11.65 17.95 -23.77
N ILE A 555 -11.53 17.38 -24.96
CA ILE A 555 -10.86 18.03 -26.10
C ILE A 555 -11.88 18.05 -27.23
N SER A 556 -12.65 19.14 -27.27
CA SER A 556 -13.75 19.32 -28.20
C SER A 556 -13.29 19.63 -29.61
N GLU A 557 -12.08 20.18 -29.77
CA GLU A 557 -11.55 20.62 -31.05
C GLU A 557 -10.20 19.94 -31.32
N PRO A 558 -9.89 19.63 -32.59
CA PRO A 558 -8.57 19.13 -32.96
C PRO A 558 -7.48 20.13 -32.59
N VAL A 559 -6.44 19.67 -31.91
CA VAL A 559 -5.31 20.51 -31.51
C VAL A 559 -4.04 19.99 -32.15
N SER A 560 -3.36 20.81 -32.94
CA SER A 560 -2.08 20.41 -33.55
C SER A 560 -1.00 20.21 -32.49
N LEU A 561 -0.51 18.98 -32.35
CA LEU A 561 0.56 18.57 -31.43
C LEU A 561 1.74 17.99 -32.22
N ALA A 562 2.13 18.69 -33.29
CA ALA A 562 3.09 18.21 -34.29
C ALA A 562 4.48 17.84 -33.71
N THR A 563 4.90 18.49 -32.62
CA THR A 563 6.19 18.25 -31.95
C THR A 563 6.13 17.23 -30.82
N LEU A 564 4.94 16.72 -30.48
CA LEU A 564 4.75 15.88 -29.31
C LEU A 564 5.40 14.52 -29.50
N LYS A 565 6.35 14.18 -28.62
CA LYS A 565 7.08 12.92 -28.59
C LYS A 565 6.63 12.00 -27.47
N THR A 566 6.16 12.55 -26.36
CA THR A 566 5.71 11.78 -25.19
C THR A 566 4.30 12.20 -24.78
N LEU A 567 3.40 11.23 -24.72
CA LEU A 567 2.03 11.41 -24.24
C LEU A 567 1.74 10.43 -23.10
N SER A 568 1.37 10.95 -21.94
CA SER A 568 0.85 10.17 -20.82
C SER A 568 -0.57 10.61 -20.49
N ILE A 569 -1.49 9.66 -20.35
CA ILE A 569 -2.89 9.90 -20.01
C ILE A 569 -3.25 8.98 -18.84
N GLY A 570 -3.84 9.51 -17.76
CA GLY A 570 -4.06 8.82 -16.50
C GLY A 570 -5.44 9.04 -15.86
N LYS A 571 -5.87 8.08 -15.02
CA LYS A 571 -7.02 8.10 -14.09
C LYS A 571 -8.39 8.36 -14.70
N TYR A 572 -8.74 7.68 -15.79
CA TYR A 572 -9.98 7.95 -16.49
C TYR A 572 -11.06 6.90 -16.20
N TYR A 573 -11.96 7.24 -15.27
CA TYR A 573 -13.01 6.32 -14.78
C TYR A 573 -14.39 6.52 -15.42
N ALA A 574 -14.54 7.43 -16.37
CA ALA A 574 -15.83 7.66 -17.03
C ALA A 574 -15.89 6.88 -18.36
N PRO A 575 -16.64 5.78 -18.45
CA PRO A 575 -16.90 5.13 -19.74
C PRO A 575 -17.76 6.07 -20.61
N GLY A 576 -17.36 6.30 -21.86
CA GLY A 576 -18.18 7.07 -22.80
C GLY A 576 -17.47 7.52 -24.08
N GLN A 577 -18.25 7.76 -25.13
CA GLN A 577 -17.75 8.19 -26.44
C GLN A 577 -17.00 9.53 -26.39
N SER A 578 -17.43 10.48 -25.56
CA SER A 578 -16.79 11.81 -25.44
C SER A 578 -15.33 11.74 -24.99
N VAL A 579 -15.03 10.75 -24.14
CA VAL A 579 -13.71 10.47 -23.59
C VAL A 579 -12.81 9.92 -24.68
N PHE A 580 -13.31 8.90 -25.39
CA PHE A 580 -12.62 8.33 -26.53
C PHE A 580 -12.33 9.41 -27.58
N ASN A 581 -13.30 10.26 -27.92
CA ASN A 581 -13.11 11.34 -28.89
C ASN A 581 -11.99 12.32 -28.45
N SER A 582 -11.86 12.59 -27.15
CA SER A 582 -10.80 13.47 -26.64
C SER A 582 -9.42 12.83 -26.77
N PHE A 583 -9.33 11.52 -26.48
CA PHE A 583 -8.12 10.72 -26.68
C PHE A 583 -7.74 10.59 -28.16
N GLU A 584 -8.72 10.29 -29.02
CA GLU A 584 -8.58 10.25 -30.47
C GLU A 584 -8.07 11.59 -31.00
N ASN A 585 -8.64 12.71 -30.54
CA ASN A 585 -8.20 14.05 -30.93
C ASN A 585 -6.75 14.34 -30.53
N LEU A 586 -6.29 13.90 -29.35
CA LEU A 586 -4.89 14.06 -28.94
C LEU A 586 -3.97 13.22 -29.81
N ILE A 587 -4.31 11.96 -29.98
CA ILE A 587 -3.46 11.00 -30.68
C ILE A 587 -3.36 11.33 -32.16
N ASN A 588 -4.47 11.58 -32.83
CA ASN A 588 -4.49 11.85 -34.27
C ASN A 588 -3.70 13.11 -34.66
N GLN A 589 -3.38 13.97 -33.67
CA GLN A 589 -2.64 15.21 -33.87
C GLN A 589 -1.17 15.14 -33.42
N ALA A 590 -0.69 13.98 -32.98
CA ALA A 590 0.68 13.73 -32.54
C ALA A 590 1.42 12.76 -33.49
N PRO A 591 1.78 13.17 -34.72
CA PRO A 591 2.39 12.29 -35.72
C PRO A 591 3.82 11.82 -35.37
N LEU A 592 4.52 12.54 -34.48
CA LEU A 592 5.89 12.23 -34.04
C LEU A 592 5.95 11.50 -32.69
N LEU A 593 4.83 10.92 -32.24
CA LEU A 593 4.74 10.28 -30.94
C LEU A 593 5.69 9.08 -30.83
N GLU A 594 6.63 9.13 -29.88
CA GLU A 594 7.61 8.09 -29.62
C GLU A 594 7.29 7.28 -28.35
N GLU A 595 6.58 7.87 -27.39
CA GLU A 595 6.23 7.25 -26.11
C GLU A 595 4.77 7.53 -25.77
N LEU A 596 4.01 6.44 -25.57
CA LEU A 596 2.61 6.48 -25.17
C LEU A 596 2.42 5.72 -23.86
N THR A 597 1.90 6.41 -22.86
CA THR A 597 1.56 5.84 -21.56
C THR A 597 0.08 6.04 -21.29
N ILE A 598 -0.64 4.95 -21.10
CA ILE A 598 -2.08 4.95 -20.78
C ILE A 598 -2.25 4.30 -19.41
N ASN A 599 -2.75 5.06 -18.43
CA ASN A 599 -2.89 4.65 -17.04
C ASN A 599 -4.36 4.72 -16.59
N HIS A 600 -4.88 3.67 -15.95
CA HIS A 600 -6.22 3.62 -15.36
C HIS A 600 -7.32 4.08 -16.34
N TYR A 601 -7.24 3.65 -17.59
CA TYR A 601 -8.09 4.11 -18.68
C TYR A 601 -9.08 3.01 -19.06
N ASP A 602 -10.37 3.25 -18.87
CA ASP A 602 -11.45 2.31 -19.20
C ASP A 602 -12.19 2.78 -20.46
N VAL A 603 -11.82 2.23 -21.62
CA VAL A 603 -12.43 2.56 -22.90
C VAL A 603 -12.92 1.29 -23.56
N CYS A 604 -14.23 1.06 -23.39
CA CYS A 604 -15.01 0.02 -24.06
C CYS A 604 -15.71 0.54 -25.32
N VAL A 605 -15.20 1.58 -25.96
CA VAL A 605 -15.91 2.28 -27.06
C VAL A 605 -15.26 1.96 -28.40
N ASN A 606 -16.08 1.55 -29.37
CA ASN A 606 -15.63 1.35 -30.75
C ASN A 606 -15.29 2.69 -31.39
N GLY A 607 -14.04 2.83 -31.85
CA GLY A 607 -13.61 3.98 -32.62
C GLY A 607 -12.39 3.70 -33.48
N THR A 608 -12.01 4.68 -34.30
CA THR A 608 -10.93 4.55 -35.28
C THR A 608 -9.88 5.62 -35.05
N LEU A 609 -8.70 5.22 -34.59
CA LEU A 609 -7.50 6.03 -34.57
C LEU A 609 -6.98 6.17 -36.01
N THR A 610 -6.65 7.39 -36.40
CA THR A 610 -6.08 7.70 -37.73
C THR A 610 -4.57 7.97 -37.67
N ASN A 611 -4.00 8.08 -36.46
CA ASN A 611 -2.56 8.19 -36.30
C ASN A 611 -1.86 6.92 -36.80
N SER A 612 -0.81 7.12 -37.59
CA SER A 612 0.04 6.05 -38.11
C SER A 612 0.94 5.40 -37.05
N PHE A 613 1.11 5.97 -35.85
CA PHE A 613 2.03 5.50 -34.80
C PHE A 613 3.44 5.04 -35.29
N ALA A 614 3.87 5.48 -36.48
CA ALA A 614 5.04 4.95 -37.17
C ALA A 614 6.37 5.30 -36.48
N HIS A 615 6.32 6.13 -35.44
CA HIS A 615 7.43 6.56 -34.61
C HIS A 615 7.39 6.00 -33.18
N LEU A 616 6.34 5.25 -32.82
CA LEU A 616 6.15 4.75 -31.46
C LEU A 616 7.23 3.73 -31.10
N LYS A 617 8.02 4.05 -30.07
CA LYS A 617 9.11 3.22 -29.53
C LYS A 617 8.76 2.61 -28.19
N LYS A 618 7.91 3.28 -27.39
CA LYS A 618 7.54 2.82 -26.06
C LYS A 618 6.02 2.87 -25.89
N LEU A 619 5.46 1.75 -25.44
CA LEU A 619 4.06 1.63 -25.10
C LEU A 619 3.94 1.11 -23.67
N HIS A 620 3.31 1.90 -22.81
CA HIS A 620 3.05 1.58 -21.41
C HIS A 620 1.54 1.57 -21.16
N LEU A 621 1.01 0.43 -20.77
CA LEU A 621 -0.41 0.21 -20.47
C LEU A 621 -0.54 -0.20 -19.00
N LYS A 622 -1.09 0.65 -18.14
CA LYS A 622 -1.20 0.38 -16.70
C LYS A 622 -2.64 0.44 -16.23
N SER A 623 -3.17 -0.64 -15.65
CA SER A 623 -4.56 -0.67 -15.15
C SER A 623 -5.59 -0.26 -16.21
N THR A 624 -5.35 -0.57 -17.48
CA THR A 624 -6.20 -0.15 -18.59
C THR A 624 -7.13 -1.25 -19.03
N ASN A 625 -8.36 -0.90 -19.38
CA ASN A 625 -9.30 -1.78 -20.05
C ASN A 625 -9.54 -1.21 -21.47
N ILE A 626 -8.57 -1.47 -22.35
CA ILE A 626 -8.59 -1.01 -23.75
C ILE A 626 -9.14 -2.13 -24.63
N ASP A 627 -10.13 -1.81 -25.45
CA ASP A 627 -10.67 -2.71 -26.46
C ASP A 627 -9.58 -3.23 -27.42
N THR A 628 -9.65 -4.51 -27.80
CA THR A 628 -8.64 -5.13 -28.66
C THR A 628 -8.52 -4.46 -30.02
N ASN A 629 -9.59 -3.88 -30.57
CA ASN A 629 -9.53 -3.17 -31.85
C ASN A 629 -8.76 -1.85 -31.73
N ILE A 630 -8.89 -1.13 -30.61
CA ILE A 630 -8.09 0.08 -30.37
C ILE A 630 -6.62 -0.31 -30.22
N LEU A 631 -6.34 -1.35 -29.45
CA LEU A 631 -4.99 -1.84 -29.26
C LEU A 631 -4.35 -2.29 -30.58
N GLN A 632 -5.13 -2.94 -31.45
CA GLN A 632 -4.71 -3.31 -32.80
C GLN A 632 -4.32 -2.09 -33.63
N GLN A 633 -5.14 -1.03 -33.61
CA GLN A 633 -4.85 0.21 -34.31
C GLN A 633 -3.60 0.94 -33.77
N ILE A 634 -3.25 0.75 -32.50
CA ILE A 634 -1.99 1.28 -31.94
C ILE A 634 -0.81 0.42 -32.42
N ILE A 635 -0.95 -0.90 -32.44
CA ILE A 635 0.17 -1.82 -32.55
C ILE A 635 0.55 -2.16 -33.98
N GLU A 636 -0.42 -2.46 -34.85
CA GLU A 636 -0.13 -2.85 -36.24
C GLU A 636 0.72 -1.81 -36.98
N PRO A 637 0.50 -0.49 -36.80
CA PRO A 637 1.32 0.52 -37.45
C PRO A 637 2.69 0.75 -36.77
N SER A 638 2.90 0.20 -35.57
CA SER A 638 4.02 0.54 -34.68
C SER A 638 5.21 -0.43 -34.77
N GLU A 639 5.81 -0.54 -35.95
CA GLU A 639 6.95 -1.45 -36.19
C GLU A 639 8.20 -1.14 -35.34
N LYS A 640 8.29 0.08 -34.78
CA LYS A 640 9.45 0.57 -34.01
C LYS A 640 9.38 0.36 -32.51
N ILE A 641 8.36 -0.34 -32.00
CA ILE A 641 8.24 -0.57 -30.55
C ILE A 641 9.47 -1.34 -30.04
N GLU A 642 10.20 -0.71 -29.14
CA GLU A 642 11.37 -1.28 -28.44
C GLU A 642 11.03 -1.69 -27.01
N LYS A 643 10.05 -1.00 -26.38
CA LYS A 643 9.63 -1.27 -25.01
C LYS A 643 8.11 -1.39 -24.93
N LEU A 644 7.65 -2.52 -24.39
CA LEU A 644 6.25 -2.78 -24.11
C LEU A 644 6.10 -3.09 -22.62
N SER A 645 5.31 -2.30 -21.90
CA SER A 645 4.94 -2.55 -20.51
C SER A 645 3.43 -2.69 -20.38
N ILE A 646 2.98 -3.78 -19.75
CA ILE A 646 1.58 -4.05 -19.45
C ILE A 646 1.48 -4.33 -17.95
N GLU A 647 0.91 -3.39 -17.23
CA GLU A 647 0.75 -3.43 -15.79
C GLU A 647 -0.74 -3.50 -15.45
N HIS A 648 -1.11 -4.25 -14.41
CA HIS A 648 -2.40 -4.39 -13.72
C HIS A 648 -3.67 -4.48 -14.60
N ARG A 649 -4.56 -5.45 -14.37
CA ARG A 649 -5.93 -5.55 -14.96
C ARG A 649 -6.09 -5.41 -16.49
N SER A 650 -5.02 -5.25 -17.26
CA SER A 650 -5.03 -5.13 -18.72
C SER A 650 -5.09 -6.50 -19.42
N TYR A 651 -5.80 -7.47 -18.82
CA TYR A 651 -5.70 -8.89 -19.20
C TYR A 651 -6.43 -9.23 -20.51
N GLN A 652 -7.37 -8.40 -20.96
CA GLN A 652 -8.02 -8.64 -22.25
C GLN A 652 -7.04 -8.40 -23.42
N CYS A 653 -5.99 -7.61 -23.19
CA CYS A 653 -5.01 -7.25 -24.21
C CYS A 653 -3.95 -8.34 -24.45
N GLY A 654 -3.59 -9.14 -23.44
CA GLY A 654 -2.40 -10.00 -23.51
C GLY A 654 -2.45 -11.06 -24.59
N ASN A 655 -3.57 -11.76 -24.76
CA ASN A 655 -3.69 -12.79 -25.81
C ASN A 655 -3.49 -12.21 -27.21
N TYR A 656 -4.04 -11.02 -27.46
CA TYR A 656 -3.83 -10.32 -28.72
C TYR A 656 -2.37 -9.92 -28.89
N LEU A 657 -1.75 -9.34 -27.85
CA LEU A 657 -0.35 -8.89 -27.87
C LEU A 657 0.62 -10.04 -28.17
N PHE A 658 0.38 -11.24 -27.63
CA PHE A 658 1.23 -12.39 -27.88
C PHE A 658 1.10 -12.98 -29.29
N GLN A 659 0.09 -12.57 -30.05
CA GLN A 659 -0.08 -12.96 -31.46
C GLN A 659 0.55 -11.95 -32.42
N GLN A 660 0.96 -10.78 -31.94
CA GLN A 660 1.56 -9.72 -32.77
C GLN A 660 3.06 -9.89 -32.92
N SER A 661 3.59 -9.36 -34.02
CA SER A 661 5.03 -9.29 -34.29
C SER A 661 5.57 -7.89 -34.00
N PHE A 662 6.59 -7.82 -33.15
CA PHE A 662 7.32 -6.62 -32.76
C PHE A 662 8.80 -6.76 -33.13
N PRO A 663 9.19 -6.49 -34.39
CA PRO A 663 10.52 -6.82 -34.89
C PRO A 663 11.66 -6.14 -34.09
N ASN A 664 11.38 -5.02 -33.43
CA ASN A 664 12.35 -4.22 -32.69
C ASN A 664 12.24 -4.35 -31.16
N LEU A 665 11.41 -5.26 -30.63
CA LEU A 665 11.15 -5.36 -29.20
C LEU A 665 12.39 -5.81 -28.42
N LYS A 666 12.85 -4.95 -27.51
CA LYS A 666 14.01 -5.19 -26.63
C LYS A 666 13.61 -5.43 -25.18
N THR A 667 12.57 -4.75 -24.70
CA THR A 667 12.11 -4.85 -23.31
C THR A 667 10.63 -5.16 -23.26
N LEU A 668 10.29 -6.18 -22.48
CA LEU A 668 8.92 -6.59 -22.21
C LEU A 668 8.69 -6.61 -20.70
N GLN A 669 7.69 -5.88 -20.22
CA GLN A 669 7.33 -5.86 -18.81
C GLN A 669 5.87 -6.25 -18.65
N PHE A 670 5.63 -7.21 -17.76
CA PHE A 670 4.31 -7.63 -17.31
C PHE A 670 4.26 -7.50 -15.80
N ASP A 671 3.43 -6.58 -15.30
CA ASP A 671 3.12 -6.50 -13.88
C ASP A 671 1.64 -6.82 -13.71
N THR A 672 1.26 -7.95 -13.12
CA THR A 672 -0.17 -8.23 -12.95
C THR A 672 -0.48 -8.70 -11.55
N ASP A 673 -1.47 -8.06 -10.93
CA ASP A 673 -2.00 -8.53 -9.65
C ASP A 673 -2.74 -9.87 -9.80
N GLN A 674 -3.23 -10.15 -11.01
CA GLN A 674 -4.00 -11.33 -11.40
C GLN A 674 -3.47 -11.87 -12.72
N LEU A 675 -2.46 -12.75 -12.66
CA LEU A 675 -2.19 -13.69 -13.75
C LEU A 675 -3.33 -14.72 -13.73
N VAL A 676 -4.43 -14.45 -14.41
CA VAL A 676 -5.44 -15.50 -14.63
C VAL A 676 -4.71 -16.66 -15.33
N PRO A 677 -4.85 -17.92 -14.89
CA PRO A 677 -4.16 -19.06 -15.51
C PRO A 677 -4.33 -19.13 -17.03
N ASP A 678 -5.42 -18.58 -17.56
CA ASP A 678 -5.74 -18.52 -18.99
C ASP A 678 -5.01 -17.39 -19.75
N PHE A 679 -4.37 -16.44 -19.06
CA PHE A 679 -3.78 -15.23 -19.66
C PHE A 679 -2.41 -15.48 -20.29
N LEU A 680 -1.67 -16.46 -19.78
CA LEU A 680 -0.33 -16.80 -20.24
C LEU A 680 -0.29 -18.29 -20.55
N GLU A 681 -1.02 -18.69 -21.60
CA GLU A 681 -0.80 -20.01 -22.18
C GLU A 681 0.69 -20.14 -22.53
N VAL A 682 1.36 -21.09 -21.87
CA VAL A 682 2.82 -21.26 -21.96
C VAL A 682 3.27 -21.41 -23.41
N GLU A 683 2.46 -22.08 -24.25
CA GLU A 683 2.75 -22.23 -25.67
C GLU A 683 2.60 -20.92 -26.46
N LEU A 684 1.62 -20.06 -26.15
CA LEU A 684 1.52 -18.73 -26.77
C LEU A 684 2.74 -17.87 -26.40
N PHE A 685 3.12 -17.85 -25.13
CA PHE A 685 4.29 -17.09 -24.68
C PHE A 685 5.58 -17.62 -25.29
N LYS A 686 5.75 -18.94 -25.36
CA LYS A 686 6.89 -19.58 -26.02
C LYS A 686 6.97 -19.25 -27.50
N ASN A 687 5.83 -19.24 -28.20
CA ASN A 687 5.76 -18.82 -29.60
C ASN A 687 6.10 -17.35 -29.76
N PHE A 688 5.62 -16.50 -28.86
CA PHE A 688 5.99 -15.10 -28.79
C PHE A 688 7.51 -14.93 -28.63
N LEU A 689 8.15 -15.62 -27.68
CA LEU A 689 9.61 -15.53 -27.50
C LEU A 689 10.39 -16.01 -28.73
N LYS A 690 9.90 -17.04 -29.43
CA LYS A 690 10.52 -17.51 -30.68
C LYS A 690 10.42 -16.47 -31.80
N GLN A 691 9.30 -15.75 -31.89
CA GLN A 691 9.10 -14.69 -32.88
C GLN A 691 9.92 -13.43 -32.57
N HIS A 692 10.35 -13.26 -31.32
CA HIS A 692 11.06 -12.06 -30.85
C HIS A 692 12.45 -12.39 -30.27
N PRO A 693 13.39 -12.93 -31.08
CA PRO A 693 14.71 -13.34 -30.60
C PRO A 693 15.60 -12.18 -30.12
N HIS A 694 15.20 -10.94 -30.40
CA HIS A 694 15.91 -9.72 -30.04
C HIS A 694 15.60 -9.20 -28.63
N ILE A 695 14.63 -9.80 -27.92
CA ILE A 695 14.29 -9.40 -26.55
C ILE A 695 15.52 -9.56 -25.65
N GLN A 696 15.85 -8.47 -24.95
CA GLN A 696 16.99 -8.35 -24.06
C GLN A 696 16.59 -8.44 -22.58
N SER A 697 15.38 -8.01 -22.24
CA SER A 697 14.87 -8.01 -20.87
C SER A 697 13.39 -8.36 -20.86
N ILE A 698 13.02 -9.29 -19.97
CA ILE A 698 11.63 -9.60 -19.65
C ILE A 698 11.46 -9.44 -18.15
N THR A 699 10.51 -8.62 -17.72
CA THR A 699 10.14 -8.47 -16.32
C THR A 699 8.74 -9.03 -16.14
N ILE A 700 8.57 -10.00 -15.26
CA ILE A 700 7.25 -10.54 -14.89
C ILE A 700 7.11 -10.39 -13.38
N SER A 701 6.24 -9.49 -12.93
CA SER A 701 5.84 -9.38 -11.52
C SER A 701 4.40 -9.88 -11.35
N ALA A 702 4.23 -10.80 -10.41
CA ALA A 702 2.93 -11.40 -10.09
C ALA A 702 2.77 -11.45 -8.56
N GLN A 703 1.70 -10.86 -8.05
CA GLN A 703 1.51 -10.70 -6.60
C GLN A 703 0.91 -11.92 -5.89
N SER A 704 0.28 -12.89 -6.58
CA SER A 704 -0.46 -13.92 -5.83
C SER A 704 -0.82 -15.25 -6.53
N GLN A 705 -0.44 -15.50 -7.79
CA GLN A 705 -0.87 -16.73 -8.49
C GLN A 705 0.30 -17.59 -9.01
N ARG A 706 0.01 -18.90 -9.14
CA ARG A 706 0.93 -19.97 -9.54
C ARG A 706 1.49 -19.66 -10.93
N ILE A 707 2.72 -19.16 -11.00
CA ILE A 707 3.53 -19.37 -12.20
C ILE A 707 3.77 -20.88 -12.27
N ASP A 708 3.19 -21.55 -13.27
CA ASP A 708 3.39 -22.99 -13.46
C ASP A 708 4.89 -23.29 -13.68
N GLU A 709 5.35 -24.47 -13.23
CA GLU A 709 6.73 -24.93 -13.43
C GLU A 709 7.11 -24.96 -14.93
N SER A 710 6.13 -25.15 -15.81
CA SER A 710 6.31 -25.05 -17.26
C SER A 710 6.75 -23.64 -17.70
N LEU A 711 6.18 -22.58 -17.12
CA LEU A 711 6.55 -21.20 -17.42
C LEU A 711 7.89 -20.83 -16.74
N LEU A 712 8.11 -21.29 -15.51
CA LEU A 712 9.38 -21.13 -14.80
C LEU A 712 10.55 -21.77 -15.55
N SER A 713 10.38 -23.01 -16.01
CA SER A 713 11.39 -23.73 -16.78
C SER A 713 11.67 -23.07 -18.12
N LEU A 714 10.64 -22.57 -18.81
CA LEU A 714 10.79 -21.76 -20.02
C LEU A 714 11.60 -20.49 -19.73
N LEU A 715 11.25 -19.73 -18.70
CA LEU A 715 11.96 -18.49 -18.34
C LEU A 715 13.41 -18.75 -17.95
N ARG A 716 13.69 -19.83 -17.19
CA ARG A 716 15.06 -20.26 -16.86
C ARG A 716 15.87 -20.66 -18.09
N HIS A 717 15.23 -21.27 -19.09
CA HIS A 717 15.89 -21.64 -20.34
C HIS A 717 16.34 -20.40 -21.13
N TYR A 718 15.55 -19.33 -21.10
CA TYR A 718 15.93 -18.04 -21.67
C TYR A 718 16.83 -17.26 -20.70
N ASN A 719 18.12 -17.65 -20.59
CA ASN A 719 19.18 -17.05 -19.76
C ASN A 719 19.41 -15.52 -19.89
N LYS A 720 18.65 -14.82 -20.75
CA LYS A 720 18.68 -13.36 -20.93
C LYS A 720 17.66 -12.61 -20.08
N VAL A 721 16.82 -13.31 -19.32
CA VAL A 721 15.72 -12.70 -18.59
C VAL A 721 16.20 -12.26 -17.21
N LEU A 722 16.19 -10.95 -16.96
CA LEU A 722 16.34 -10.38 -15.63
C LEU A 722 15.02 -10.59 -14.88
N ILE A 723 14.82 -11.80 -14.35
CA ILE A 723 13.62 -12.12 -13.59
C ILE A 723 13.76 -11.50 -12.19
N ASN A 724 13.22 -10.30 -12.02
CA ASN A 724 13.05 -9.72 -10.69
C ASN A 724 11.89 -10.44 -9.98
N TYR A 725 12.21 -11.58 -9.34
CA TYR A 725 11.30 -12.28 -8.45
C TYR A 725 11.17 -11.55 -7.12
N PHE A 726 10.14 -10.71 -6.98
CA PHE A 726 9.83 -10.11 -5.67
C PHE A 726 8.99 -11.02 -4.74
N SER A 727 8.62 -12.23 -5.15
CA SER A 727 7.65 -13.05 -4.38
C SER A 727 7.87 -14.57 -4.33
N ILE A 728 8.81 -15.17 -5.09
CA ILE A 728 8.91 -16.65 -5.21
C ILE A 728 9.92 -17.31 -4.26
N ASP A 729 11.08 -16.72 -3.94
CA ASP A 729 12.05 -17.36 -3.04
C ASP A 729 11.44 -17.68 -1.67
N ARG A 730 10.56 -16.78 -1.17
CA ARG A 730 9.77 -16.97 0.06
C ARG A 730 8.77 -18.14 0.00
N TYR A 731 8.36 -18.58 -1.19
CA TYR A 731 7.45 -19.71 -1.37
C TYR A 731 8.20 -21.03 -1.60
N ILE A 732 9.28 -21.01 -2.38
CA ILE A 732 10.16 -22.19 -2.56
C ILE A 732 10.74 -22.59 -1.20
N GLU A 733 11.16 -21.63 -0.40
CA GLU A 733 11.62 -21.85 0.97
C GLU A 733 10.50 -22.47 1.84
N LYS A 734 9.27 -21.95 1.77
CA LYS A 734 8.11 -22.53 2.48
C LYS A 734 7.72 -23.94 2.02
N GLN A 735 7.87 -24.28 0.74
CA GLN A 735 7.54 -25.62 0.25
C GLN A 735 8.64 -26.64 0.53
N GLN A 736 9.91 -26.23 0.46
CA GLN A 736 11.02 -27.05 0.92
C GLN A 736 10.88 -27.32 2.43
N ILE A 737 10.44 -26.34 3.21
CA ILE A 737 10.14 -26.50 4.65
C ILE A 737 8.94 -27.43 4.87
N LYS A 738 7.81 -27.23 4.19
CA LYS A 738 6.64 -28.16 4.29
C LYS A 738 6.96 -29.58 3.86
N SER A 739 7.81 -29.76 2.85
CA SER A 739 8.25 -31.10 2.43
C SER A 739 9.14 -31.77 3.50
N LYS A 740 10.01 -31.00 4.17
CA LYS A 740 10.84 -31.47 5.29
C LYS A 740 9.99 -31.76 6.54
N GLU A 741 8.98 -30.96 6.82
CA GLU A 741 8.03 -31.17 7.93
C GLU A 741 7.17 -32.43 7.71
N ASN A 742 6.66 -32.65 6.49
CA ASN A 742 5.89 -33.86 6.18
C ASN A 742 6.75 -35.13 6.24
N ILE A 743 8.05 -35.04 5.89
CA ILE A 743 8.99 -36.15 6.07
C ILE A 743 9.24 -36.38 7.58
N ALA A 744 9.45 -35.33 8.37
CA ALA A 744 9.66 -35.43 9.82
C ALA A 744 8.45 -36.01 10.57
N TYR A 745 7.22 -35.62 10.20
CA TYR A 745 5.98 -36.19 10.75
C TYR A 745 5.77 -37.66 10.36
N SER A 746 6.23 -38.09 9.19
CA SER A 746 6.16 -39.50 8.77
C SER A 746 7.16 -40.39 9.52
N THR A 747 8.33 -39.85 9.89
CA THR A 747 9.36 -40.59 10.66
C THR A 747 9.09 -40.63 12.17
N ALA A 748 8.38 -39.65 12.73
CA ALA A 748 8.07 -39.61 14.17
C ALA A 748 7.00 -40.63 14.61
N ASN A 749 6.19 -41.15 13.67
CA ASN A 749 5.11 -42.10 13.98
C ASN A 749 5.52 -43.59 13.92
N ILE A 750 6.81 -43.92 13.79
CA ILE A 750 7.29 -45.31 13.68
C ILE A 750 8.09 -45.79 14.92
N ALA A 751 8.27 -44.96 15.96
CA ALA A 751 8.97 -45.37 17.19
C ALA A 751 8.05 -45.41 18.43
N SER A 752 7.66 -46.63 18.79
CA SER A 752 6.85 -47.17 19.91
C SER A 752 7.49 -47.00 21.33
N PRO A 753 6.92 -47.46 22.50
CA PRO A 753 6.26 -48.78 22.72
C PRO A 753 5.15 -48.98 23.80
N SER A 754 4.42 -50.11 23.65
CA SER A 754 3.75 -51.00 24.66
C SER A 754 2.65 -50.42 25.59
N GLU A 755 1.54 -51.07 25.99
CA GLU A 755 1.11 -52.48 26.06
C GLU A 755 -0.40 -52.51 26.42
N ASN A 756 -1.24 -53.33 25.75
CA ASN A 756 -2.21 -54.28 26.35
C ASN A 756 -3.29 -54.80 25.36
N LEU A 757 -3.44 -56.13 25.38
CA LEU A 757 -4.43 -57.00 24.71
C LEU A 757 -5.89 -56.61 25.07
N SER A 758 -6.92 -56.75 24.21
CA SER A 758 -7.42 -58.02 23.66
C SER A 758 -8.66 -57.86 22.74
N ARG A 759 -8.76 -58.75 21.73
CA ARG A 759 -9.97 -59.27 21.03
C ARG A 759 -10.95 -58.29 20.34
N ALA A 760 -11.04 -58.36 19.00
CA ALA A 760 -12.07 -59.12 18.25
C ALA A 760 -12.03 -58.82 16.73
N LYS A 761 -12.46 -59.83 15.96
CA LYS A 761 -12.50 -59.95 14.49
C LYS A 761 -13.48 -58.98 13.82
N LEU A 762 -13.23 -58.59 12.55
CA LEU A 762 -14.08 -58.86 11.36
C LEU A 762 -13.71 -57.96 10.13
N TYR A 763 -13.41 -58.65 9.02
CA TYR A 763 -13.82 -58.42 7.62
C TYR A 763 -13.67 -57.05 6.90
N THR A 764 -12.93 -57.16 5.78
CA THR A 764 -12.84 -56.40 4.49
C THR A 764 -14.21 -56.03 3.84
N PRO A 765 -14.32 -55.13 2.82
CA PRO A 765 -13.53 -55.19 1.56
C PRO A 765 -13.27 -53.93 0.68
N ASP A 766 -12.24 -54.12 -0.16
CA ASP A 766 -12.02 -53.74 -1.57
C ASP A 766 -12.66 -52.49 -2.19
N VAL A 767 -11.82 -51.66 -2.84
CA VAL A 767 -12.08 -51.14 -4.19
C VAL A 767 -10.80 -51.14 -5.04
N LYS A 768 -10.90 -51.81 -6.18
CA LYS A 768 -9.94 -51.99 -7.28
C LYS A 768 -9.48 -50.66 -7.90
N ARG A 769 -8.22 -50.58 -8.36
CA ARG A 769 -7.82 -49.69 -9.46
C ARG A 769 -7.16 -50.49 -10.58
N THR A 770 -7.70 -50.26 -11.77
CA THR A 770 -7.39 -50.86 -13.06
C THR A 770 -6.12 -50.25 -13.66
N LEU A 771 -5.31 -51.10 -14.27
CA LEU A 771 -4.22 -50.77 -15.18
C LEU A 771 -4.78 -50.21 -16.50
N SER A 772 -4.09 -49.22 -17.09
CA SER A 772 -4.01 -49.09 -18.54
C SER A 772 -2.54 -49.11 -18.95
N ILE A 773 -2.27 -49.95 -19.92
CA ILE A 773 -1.01 -50.11 -20.65
C ILE A 773 -1.00 -49.04 -21.72
N ASP A 774 0.14 -48.43 -21.99
CA ASP A 774 0.39 -47.84 -23.30
C ASP A 774 1.69 -48.40 -23.87
N ALA A 775 1.60 -48.75 -25.15
CA ALA A 775 2.60 -49.46 -25.91
C ALA A 775 3.28 -48.46 -26.83
N ASP A 776 4.57 -48.21 -26.61
CA ASP A 776 5.52 -47.87 -27.68
C ASP A 776 6.95 -47.84 -27.12
N THR A 777 7.59 -49.01 -27.15
CA THR A 777 9.03 -49.18 -26.97
C THR A 777 9.73 -49.17 -28.34
N LYS A 778 10.76 -48.34 -28.49
CA LYS A 778 11.92 -48.67 -29.33
C LYS A 778 13.12 -48.87 -28.41
N LEU A 779 13.49 -50.13 -28.21
CA LEU A 779 14.68 -50.57 -27.49
C LEU A 779 15.86 -50.70 -28.44
N ASP A 780 17.03 -50.24 -27.98
CA ASP A 780 18.34 -50.35 -28.61
C ASP A 780 18.83 -51.82 -28.59
N PRO A 781 19.24 -52.42 -29.73
CA PRO A 781 19.69 -53.82 -29.79
C PRO A 781 21.06 -54.10 -29.17
N ASN A 782 21.82 -53.10 -28.71
CA ASN A 782 23.24 -53.30 -28.38
C ASN A 782 23.59 -53.39 -26.90
N THR A 783 22.62 -53.45 -26.00
CA THR A 783 22.91 -53.57 -24.56
C THR A 783 23.02 -55.03 -24.14
N LYS A 784 24.26 -55.54 -24.09
CA LYS A 784 24.58 -56.81 -23.42
C LYS A 784 24.53 -56.62 -21.91
N PHE A 785 23.69 -57.40 -21.23
CA PHE A 785 23.76 -57.59 -19.78
C PHE A 785 24.22 -59.01 -19.49
N ASP A 786 25.32 -59.11 -18.76
CA ASP A 786 25.90 -60.37 -18.29
C ASP A 786 25.03 -60.98 -17.19
N ALA A 787 24.79 -62.28 -17.33
CA ALA A 787 24.07 -63.11 -16.38
C ALA A 787 25.04 -63.65 -15.31
N ILE A 788 24.63 -63.59 -14.03
CA ILE A 788 25.09 -64.51 -12.99
C ILE A 788 23.89 -64.88 -12.10
N ASP A 789 23.54 -66.18 -12.16
CA ASP A 789 23.16 -67.14 -11.10
C ASP A 789 22.79 -66.61 -9.70
N ALA A 790 21.90 -67.23 -8.91
CA ALA A 790 21.01 -68.38 -9.03
C ALA A 790 20.14 -68.43 -7.74
N ASP A 791 19.21 -69.39 -7.73
CA ASP A 791 18.59 -70.04 -6.55
C ASP A 791 17.22 -69.58 -6.03
N THR A 792 16.20 -70.27 -6.58
CA THR A 792 15.10 -71.02 -5.90
C THR A 792 14.24 -70.28 -4.84
N LYS A 793 12.90 -70.30 -4.85
CA LYS A 793 11.94 -71.42 -5.01
C LYS A 793 10.54 -70.91 -5.42
N LEU A 794 9.89 -71.65 -6.32
CA LEU A 794 8.47 -71.55 -6.68
C LEU A 794 7.60 -72.34 -5.70
N ASP A 795 6.44 -71.79 -5.31
CA ASP A 795 5.30 -72.53 -4.76
C ASP A 795 4.41 -73.01 -5.95
N PRO A 796 4.04 -74.30 -6.05
CA PRO A 796 3.42 -74.86 -7.26
C PRO A 796 1.88 -74.77 -7.31
N ASN A 797 1.19 -74.08 -6.41
CA ASN A 797 -0.27 -74.21 -6.29
C ASN A 797 -1.07 -72.93 -6.55
N THR A 798 -1.07 -72.41 -7.77
CA THR A 798 -2.20 -71.57 -8.22
C THR A 798 -2.61 -71.88 -9.65
N LYS A 799 -3.69 -72.65 -9.75
CA LYS A 799 -4.44 -72.86 -10.98
C LYS A 799 -5.17 -71.57 -11.36
N PHE A 800 -5.06 -71.18 -12.62
CA PHE A 800 -6.02 -70.30 -13.29
C PHE A 800 -6.77 -71.14 -14.32
N ASP A 801 -8.09 -71.26 -14.15
CA ASP A 801 -9.00 -71.76 -15.18
C ASP A 801 -9.86 -70.60 -15.70
N ALA A 802 -9.90 -70.52 -17.04
CA ALA A 802 -10.76 -69.77 -17.96
C ALA A 802 -10.84 -68.24 -17.86
#